data_AF-A0A956P4X3-F1
#
_entry.id   AF-A0A956P4X3-F1
#
_cell.length_a   1.000
_cell.length_b   1.000
_cell.length_c   1.000
_cell.angle_alpha   90.00
_cell.angle_beta   90.00
_cell.angle_gamma   90.00
#
_symmetry.space_group_name_H-M   'P 1'
#
loop_
_entity.id
_entity.type
_entity.pdbx_description
1 polymer ?
#
loop_
_entity_poly.entity_id
_entity_poly.type
_entity_poly.pdbx_seq_one_letter_code
_entity_poly.pdbx_strand_id
1 'polypeptide(L)'
;MIKCFFVIIFCSSVTFLHIYAIVAGADTTVARQSAPFFIKSDTNNTLLGFSSFKNGIFLEDSVTSTTFDGFFPVAGSLVLNGGTLHLAHDLTVEKPVKFGSGTINGNGFAITFPRNISTITLPTTGHTRLLNTVDEYTIQMLGYSVDWSHDNRFIALSGYGYATGKELQILEFDGSSIVKRAEYDVPEATYAYNVRWHPSDYYLALASYGSTYAFKVLYFDEHTYDLTLTDSANLQYVSSVAWSPNGDHVAVSRLYANSFDVFDITDGVLGAKYTGNFGELGYVLMNCLEWKDDDNIAIGFYLHNTMPAFQIFSFTGSSLNFSVGINNNSSERIYSINCLPETSFIAVGYLTGSQKLRVYEYNMNNATLIDVTDSFFGEFSAVYGVHWRNNGGFLAYTKPPSTNDYGVKVLKFDLENKKLVHVGGYKPSTVGWHQLHWTGNGDYLAVAAQQKITVLEFVDQPLVLKNAKLFFNSNVNVGGNIIIQGSCTFDCGGYSLDLSGGEVTVDKDANLIIEKGKIKGLSGEDLRCVDDTGVLTLRDVKWLQDDIVTFSHGAIRFSGDVVMSGNHMFVYQSSRTSTLLAKSSWKLDEGFTFSYDPIVLTSQSLLEFENKSSVLILNSSTLHTTVTGLQLTRGTLRVERDSYLSSEKEIIDEYLTIDEGIILGDGIQESNDMSIEILSNQMLRVLEGSLTYRNVDPSSWSMVGQTSILSIVSGARLALHQSINLGNGRARFQNNTVCAKADGKNIIGAIDVLGALVFRNL
;
A
#
# COMPACT_ATOMS: atom_id res chain seq x y z
N MET A 1 5.61 -74.15 2.69
CA MET A 1 5.08 -73.98 4.07
C MET A 1 5.80 -72.78 4.67
N ILE A 2 5.30 -71.56 4.83
CA ILE A 2 4.05 -70.86 4.56
C ILE A 2 4.45 -69.42 4.16
N LYS A 3 3.83 -68.87 3.09
CA LYS A 3 3.85 -67.44 2.75
C LYS A 3 2.92 -66.71 3.71
N CYS A 4 3.32 -65.56 4.27
CA CYS A 4 2.38 -64.62 4.90
C CYS A 4 2.54 -63.24 4.26
N PHE A 5 1.71 -62.99 3.27
CA PHE A 5 1.24 -61.65 2.88
C PHE A 5 0.45 -61.07 4.08
N PHE A 6 0.78 -59.86 4.52
CA PHE A 6 -0.17 -59.02 5.25
C PHE A 6 -0.50 -57.82 4.37
N VAL A 7 -1.57 -57.97 3.59
CA VAL A 7 -2.33 -56.87 3.02
C VAL A 7 -3.17 -56.30 4.16
N ILE A 8 -2.84 -55.11 4.64
CA ILE A 8 -3.79 -54.33 5.45
C ILE A 8 -4.47 -53.37 4.49
N ILE A 9 -5.71 -53.72 4.17
CA ILE A 9 -6.67 -52.92 3.42
C ILE A 9 -6.92 -51.63 4.19
N PHE A 10 -6.51 -50.49 3.62
CA PHE A 10 -6.95 -49.18 4.10
C PHE A 10 -8.44 -49.05 3.74
N CYS A 11 -9.30 -49.32 4.71
CA CYS A 11 -10.72 -49.09 4.60
C CYS A 11 -10.93 -47.57 4.61
N SER A 12 -11.12 -46.98 3.44
CA SER A 12 -11.49 -45.57 3.26
C SER A 12 -12.90 -45.36 3.81
N SER A 13 -13.02 -45.14 5.12
CA SER A 13 -14.19 -44.45 5.67
C SER A 13 -14.05 -42.98 5.27
N VAL A 14 -14.64 -42.62 4.14
CA VAL A 14 -14.91 -41.23 3.78
C VAL A 14 -15.94 -40.72 4.80
N THR A 15 -15.46 -40.20 5.93
CA THR A 15 -16.26 -39.33 6.76
C THR A 15 -16.37 -38.01 6.01
N PHE A 16 -17.54 -37.72 5.46
CA PHE A 16 -17.89 -36.38 5.05
C PHE A 16 -17.79 -35.48 6.29
N LEU A 17 -16.67 -34.75 6.40
CA LEU A 17 -16.56 -33.61 7.30
C LEU A 17 -17.62 -32.62 6.85
N HIS A 18 -18.68 -32.52 7.63
CA HIS A 18 -19.64 -31.46 7.48
C HIS A 18 -18.88 -30.14 7.70
N ILE A 19 -18.82 -29.33 6.65
CA ILE A 19 -18.27 -27.98 6.66
C ILE A 19 -19.25 -27.13 7.47
N TYR A 20 -19.07 -27.11 8.79
CA TYR A 20 -19.77 -26.17 9.64
C TYR A 20 -18.99 -24.87 9.63
N ALA A 21 -19.65 -23.77 9.31
CA ALA A 21 -19.05 -22.46 9.39
C ALA A 21 -18.52 -22.16 10.81
N ILE A 22 -17.39 -21.45 10.91
CA ILE A 22 -16.92 -20.99 12.20
C ILE A 22 -17.87 -19.89 12.71
N VAL A 23 -18.60 -20.24 13.75
CA VAL A 23 -19.36 -19.29 14.56
C VAL A 23 -18.51 -18.96 15.78
N ALA A 24 -17.87 -17.79 15.75
CA ALA A 24 -16.99 -17.35 16.82
C ALA A 24 -17.81 -16.53 17.83
N GLY A 25 -18.22 -17.18 18.93
CA GLY A 25 -18.96 -16.49 19.99
C GLY A 25 -20.16 -17.22 20.55
N ALA A 26 -21.03 -16.46 21.22
CA ALA A 26 -22.35 -16.90 21.68
C ALA A 26 -23.37 -15.75 21.67
N ASP A 27 -24.65 -16.08 21.47
CA ASP A 27 -25.80 -15.15 21.57
C ASP A 27 -26.64 -15.33 22.84
N THR A 28 -26.18 -16.19 23.75
CA THR A 28 -26.91 -16.48 25.00
C THR A 28 -26.05 -16.25 26.25
N THR A 29 -24.73 -16.16 26.09
CA THR A 29 -23.78 -15.99 27.20
C THR A 29 -22.60 -15.13 26.74
N VAL A 30 -22.02 -14.37 27.67
CA VAL A 30 -20.85 -13.56 27.35
C VAL A 30 -19.64 -14.46 27.13
N ALA A 31 -19.07 -14.43 25.93
CA ALA A 31 -17.88 -15.18 25.56
C ALA A 31 -16.71 -14.22 25.30
N ARG A 32 -15.51 -14.61 25.72
CA ARG A 32 -14.29 -13.87 25.37
C ARG A 32 -13.54 -14.64 24.30
N GLN A 33 -13.43 -14.03 23.12
CA GLN A 33 -12.69 -14.58 21.99
C GLN A 33 -11.30 -13.93 21.95
N SER A 34 -10.28 -14.74 21.70
CA SER A 34 -8.92 -14.24 21.52
C SER A 34 -8.80 -13.56 20.16
N ALA A 35 -8.60 -14.33 19.09
CA ALA A 35 -8.46 -13.88 17.71
C ALA A 35 -9.06 -14.95 16.78
N PRO A 36 -10.36 -14.88 16.42
CA PRO A 36 -10.91 -15.78 15.42
C PRO A 36 -10.15 -15.64 14.10
N PHE A 37 -9.76 -16.79 13.54
CA PHE A 37 -9.16 -16.92 12.22
C PHE A 37 -10.16 -17.61 11.31
N PHE A 38 -10.70 -16.88 10.35
CA PHE A 38 -11.70 -17.38 9.42
C PHE A 38 -11.03 -17.92 8.16
N ILE A 39 -11.50 -19.08 7.71
CA ILE A 39 -10.92 -19.80 6.58
C ILE A 39 -11.85 -19.74 5.37
N LYS A 40 -11.27 -19.80 4.17
CA LYS A 40 -12.00 -19.67 2.91
C LYS A 40 -12.99 -20.78 2.61
N SER A 41 -12.77 -21.96 3.19
CA SER A 41 -13.63 -23.13 2.99
C SER A 41 -14.99 -23.00 3.67
N ASP A 42 -15.13 -22.06 4.59
CA ASP A 42 -16.32 -21.92 5.42
C ASP A 42 -17.32 -20.98 4.75
N THR A 43 -18.57 -21.42 4.60
CA THR A 43 -19.56 -20.71 3.79
C THR A 43 -20.42 -19.70 4.57
N ASN A 44 -20.23 -19.51 5.89
CA ASN A 44 -21.05 -18.61 6.74
C ASN A 44 -20.32 -18.17 8.04
N ASN A 45 -19.11 -17.62 7.92
CA ASN A 45 -18.36 -17.17 9.09
C ASN A 45 -19.09 -16.00 9.79
N THR A 46 -19.32 -16.13 11.10
CA THR A 46 -20.05 -15.11 11.88
C THR A 46 -19.44 -14.91 13.26
N LEU A 47 -19.39 -13.66 13.69
CA LEU A 47 -18.98 -13.19 15.02
C LEU A 47 -20.23 -12.83 15.81
N LEU A 48 -20.54 -13.58 16.87
CA LEU A 48 -21.84 -13.48 17.57
C LEU A 48 -21.91 -12.37 18.64
N GLY A 49 -23.15 -11.98 18.96
CA GLY A 49 -23.55 -10.80 19.74
C GLY A 49 -22.85 -10.62 21.08
N PHE A 50 -22.84 -11.64 21.93
CA PHE A 50 -22.30 -11.52 23.28
C PHE A 50 -20.80 -11.86 23.36
N SER A 51 -20.04 -11.59 22.30
CA SER A 51 -18.62 -11.94 22.23
C SER A 51 -17.71 -10.72 22.22
N SER A 52 -16.72 -10.69 23.12
CA SER A 52 -15.66 -9.68 23.12
C SER A 52 -14.42 -10.20 22.39
N PHE A 53 -13.93 -9.45 21.39
CA PHE A 53 -12.79 -9.81 20.53
C PHE A 53 -11.54 -9.03 20.93
N LYS A 54 -10.75 -9.61 21.85
CA LYS A 54 -9.64 -8.88 22.47
C LYS A 54 -8.42 -8.74 21.56
N ASN A 55 -8.15 -9.74 20.72
CA ASN A 55 -6.95 -9.79 19.87
C ASN A 55 -7.27 -9.61 18.39
N GLY A 56 -8.49 -9.18 18.03
CA GLY A 56 -8.84 -8.77 16.67
C GLY A 56 -9.58 -9.84 15.86
N ILE A 57 -9.59 -9.67 14.54
CA ILE A 57 -10.26 -10.53 13.55
C ILE A 57 -9.28 -10.77 12.39
N PHE A 58 -9.14 -12.02 11.96
CA PHE A 58 -8.21 -12.42 10.91
C PHE A 58 -8.96 -13.23 9.84
N LEU A 59 -8.79 -12.87 8.57
CA LEU A 59 -9.31 -13.62 7.42
C LEU A 59 -8.16 -14.29 6.68
N GLU A 60 -8.38 -15.50 6.15
CA GLU A 60 -7.33 -16.28 5.48
C GLU A 60 -6.84 -15.64 4.19
N ASP A 61 -7.72 -15.09 3.36
CA ASP A 61 -7.38 -14.57 2.02
C ASP A 61 -8.49 -13.69 1.44
N SER A 62 -8.31 -13.28 0.17
CA SER A 62 -9.22 -12.40 -0.56
C SER A 62 -10.60 -12.95 -0.85
N VAL A 63 -10.79 -14.27 -0.77
CA VAL A 63 -12.10 -14.92 -0.96
C VAL A 63 -12.82 -15.19 0.35
N THR A 64 -12.13 -15.05 1.49
CA THR A 64 -12.70 -15.24 2.81
C THR A 64 -13.66 -14.10 3.16
N SER A 65 -14.87 -14.43 3.60
CA SER A 65 -15.87 -13.48 4.06
C SER A 65 -16.36 -13.84 5.46
N THR A 66 -16.68 -12.84 6.29
CA THR A 66 -17.27 -13.00 7.63
C THR A 66 -18.25 -11.89 7.98
N THR A 67 -19.21 -12.16 8.86
CA THR A 67 -20.18 -11.18 9.38
C THR A 67 -19.90 -10.82 10.83
N PHE A 68 -19.80 -9.53 11.13
CA PHE A 68 -19.77 -8.98 12.48
C PHE A 68 -21.18 -8.68 12.98
N ASP A 69 -21.63 -9.47 13.94
CA ASP A 69 -22.93 -9.33 14.61
C ASP A 69 -22.74 -9.09 16.12
N GLY A 70 -21.63 -8.47 16.52
CA GLY A 70 -21.21 -8.29 17.92
C GLY A 70 -21.71 -7.00 18.56
N PHE A 71 -22.08 -7.03 19.84
CA PHE A 71 -22.40 -5.83 20.63
C PHE A 71 -21.19 -5.22 21.35
N PHE A 72 -20.13 -6.02 21.55
CA PHE A 72 -18.96 -5.59 22.30
C PHE A 72 -17.89 -5.00 21.38
N PRO A 73 -17.07 -4.04 21.88
CA PRO A 73 -15.97 -3.48 21.12
C PRO A 73 -14.92 -4.52 20.68
N VAL A 74 -14.28 -4.25 19.56
CA VAL A 74 -13.08 -4.96 19.08
C VAL A 74 -11.84 -4.21 19.53
N ALA A 75 -10.91 -4.90 20.19
CA ALA A 75 -9.72 -4.29 20.79
C ALA A 75 -8.38 -4.68 20.13
N GLY A 76 -8.39 -5.55 19.12
CA GLY A 76 -7.19 -5.99 18.40
C GLY A 76 -7.28 -5.79 16.88
N SER A 77 -6.22 -6.14 16.15
CA SER A 77 -6.08 -5.88 14.71
C SER A 77 -7.20 -6.48 13.86
N LEU A 78 -7.67 -5.74 12.86
CA LEU A 78 -8.55 -6.22 11.81
C LEU A 78 -7.67 -6.53 10.60
N VAL A 79 -7.18 -7.77 10.50
CA VAL A 79 -6.35 -8.23 9.37
C VAL A 79 -7.26 -8.92 8.37
N LEU A 80 -7.75 -8.14 7.40
CA LEU A 80 -8.71 -8.63 6.42
C LEU A 80 -8.07 -9.48 5.32
N ASN A 81 -6.75 -9.41 5.11
CA ASN A 81 -6.01 -10.19 4.11
C ASN A 81 -6.69 -10.22 2.73
N GLY A 82 -7.31 -9.10 2.32
CA GLY A 82 -8.04 -8.94 1.05
C GLY A 82 -9.50 -9.36 1.10
N GLY A 83 -9.90 -10.12 2.14
CA GLY A 83 -11.25 -10.66 2.32
C GLY A 83 -12.27 -9.59 2.73
N THR A 84 -13.49 -10.05 3.04
CA THR A 84 -14.63 -9.15 3.32
C THR A 84 -15.17 -9.30 4.75
N LEU A 85 -15.34 -8.17 5.44
CA LEU A 85 -16.06 -8.07 6.71
C LEU A 85 -17.40 -7.36 6.46
N HIS A 86 -18.52 -8.06 6.71
CA HIS A 86 -19.86 -7.48 6.67
C HIS A 86 -20.30 -7.05 8.07
N LEU A 87 -20.84 -5.85 8.22
CA LEU A 87 -21.46 -5.43 9.48
C LEU A 87 -22.94 -5.79 9.48
N ALA A 88 -23.39 -6.41 10.58
CA ALA A 88 -24.80 -6.59 10.95
C ALA A 88 -25.20 -5.74 12.16
N HIS A 89 -24.22 -5.10 12.80
CA HIS A 89 -24.35 -4.14 13.90
C HIS A 89 -23.23 -3.09 13.86
N ASP A 90 -23.38 -2.00 14.62
CA ASP A 90 -22.35 -0.97 14.77
C ASP A 90 -21.06 -1.57 15.38
N LEU A 91 -19.93 -1.31 14.72
CA LEU A 91 -18.61 -1.74 15.17
C LEU A 91 -17.95 -0.63 16.00
N THR A 92 -17.69 -0.89 17.27
CA THR A 92 -16.88 0.01 18.11
C THR A 92 -15.47 -0.54 18.26
N VAL A 93 -14.47 0.33 18.12
CA VAL A 93 -13.05 0.01 18.26
C VAL A 93 -12.49 0.63 19.54
N GLU A 94 -11.86 -0.15 20.41
CA GLU A 94 -11.50 0.29 21.79
C GLU A 94 -10.04 0.72 21.97
N LYS A 95 -9.12 0.18 21.15
CA LYS A 95 -7.66 0.35 21.26
C LYS A 95 -7.05 0.70 19.91
N PRO A 96 -5.75 1.07 19.80
CA PRO A 96 -5.12 1.19 18.49
C PRO A 96 -5.22 -0.16 17.78
N VAL A 97 -6.14 -0.23 16.82
CA VAL A 97 -6.39 -1.38 15.97
C VAL A 97 -5.67 -1.15 14.67
N LYS A 98 -4.90 -2.15 14.24
CA LYS A 98 -4.32 -2.14 12.90
C LYS A 98 -5.38 -2.58 11.92
N PHE A 99 -5.58 -1.80 10.87
CA PHE A 99 -6.50 -2.11 9.78
C PHE A 99 -5.68 -2.59 8.58
N GLY A 100 -5.86 -3.87 8.23
CA GLY A 100 -5.32 -4.41 6.99
C GLY A 100 -6.24 -4.17 5.80
N SER A 101 -5.68 -4.39 4.62
CA SER A 101 -6.41 -4.26 3.35
C SER A 101 -7.40 -5.40 3.11
N GLY A 102 -8.45 -5.09 2.36
CA GLY A 102 -9.65 -5.91 2.20
C GLY A 102 -10.89 -5.01 2.16
N THR A 103 -12.08 -5.62 2.25
CA THR A 103 -13.35 -4.91 2.18
C THR A 103 -14.05 -4.88 3.53
N ILE A 104 -14.50 -3.71 3.97
CA ILE A 104 -15.49 -3.57 5.05
C ILE A 104 -16.79 -3.08 4.43
N ASN A 105 -17.79 -3.96 4.40
CA ASN A 105 -19.14 -3.61 4.02
C ASN A 105 -19.95 -3.25 5.25
N GLY A 106 -20.16 -1.95 5.46
CA GLY A 106 -20.89 -1.40 6.58
C GLY A 106 -22.38 -1.75 6.57
N ASN A 107 -22.99 -2.09 5.42
CA ASN A 107 -24.45 -2.33 5.32
C ASN A 107 -25.31 -1.22 5.98
N GLY A 108 -24.83 0.02 6.02
CA GLY A 108 -25.47 1.15 6.69
C GLY A 108 -25.14 1.32 8.18
N PHE A 109 -24.42 0.37 8.80
CA PHE A 109 -23.95 0.46 10.18
C PHE A 109 -22.69 1.34 10.32
N ALA A 110 -22.45 1.79 11.55
CA ALA A 110 -21.37 2.68 11.88
C ALA A 110 -20.10 1.93 12.35
N ILE A 111 -18.95 2.56 12.11
CA ILE A 111 -17.65 2.19 12.69
C ILE A 111 -17.19 3.36 13.55
N THR A 112 -17.11 3.14 14.86
CA THR A 112 -16.71 4.18 15.83
C THR A 112 -15.30 3.94 16.31
N PHE A 113 -14.43 4.92 16.08
CA PHE A 113 -13.03 4.88 16.48
C PHE A 113 -12.82 5.43 17.91
N PRO A 114 -11.76 5.03 18.62
CA PRO A 114 -11.55 5.39 20.02
C PRO A 114 -11.15 6.86 20.23
N ARG A 115 -11.47 7.38 21.43
CA ARG A 115 -11.17 8.77 21.89
C ARG A 115 -9.82 8.92 22.61
N ASN A 116 -9.23 7.83 23.07
CA ASN A 116 -8.04 7.82 23.93
C ASN A 116 -6.72 7.69 23.14
N ILE A 117 -6.75 7.99 21.84
CA ILE A 117 -5.60 7.89 20.94
C ILE A 117 -5.42 9.25 20.26
N SER A 118 -4.18 9.69 20.07
CA SER A 118 -3.90 10.96 19.38
C SER A 118 -4.13 10.87 17.87
N THR A 119 -3.70 9.76 17.28
CA THR A 119 -3.76 9.51 15.83
C THR A 119 -3.99 8.04 15.53
N ILE A 120 -4.79 7.75 14.49
CA ILE A 120 -5.03 6.42 13.91
C ILE A 120 -4.50 6.42 12.49
N THR A 121 -3.97 5.28 12.02
CA THR A 121 -3.52 5.12 10.63
C THR A 121 -4.41 4.12 9.90
N LEU A 122 -5.06 4.57 8.82
CA LEU A 122 -6.08 3.82 8.08
C LEU A 122 -5.82 3.86 6.56
N PRO A 123 -5.69 2.71 5.87
CA PRO A 123 -5.25 1.44 6.45
C PRO A 123 -3.90 1.61 7.15
N THR A 124 -3.55 0.67 8.03
CA THR A 124 -2.29 0.73 8.76
C THR A 124 -1.12 0.41 7.83
N THR A 125 -0.13 1.31 7.77
CA THR A 125 1.07 1.17 6.94
C THR A 125 1.73 -0.20 7.13
N GLY A 126 1.92 -0.93 6.03
CA GLY A 126 2.48 -2.28 6.02
C GLY A 126 1.45 -3.41 6.07
N HIS A 127 0.21 -3.18 6.54
CA HIS A 127 -0.89 -4.15 6.40
C HIS A 127 -1.66 -3.97 5.08
N THR A 128 -1.08 -3.18 4.17
CA THR A 128 -1.60 -2.93 2.83
C THR A 128 -1.10 -3.94 1.81
N ARG A 129 -0.02 -4.68 2.12
CA ARG A 129 0.59 -5.63 1.18
C ARG A 129 0.22 -7.06 1.52
N LEU A 130 -0.29 -7.77 0.53
CA LEU A 130 -0.79 -9.14 0.68
C LEU A 130 -0.02 -10.10 -0.23
N LEU A 131 0.00 -11.38 0.16
CA LEU A 131 0.50 -12.46 -0.70
C LEU A 131 -0.67 -13.01 -1.52
N ASN A 132 -0.65 -12.76 -2.83
CA ASN A 132 -1.64 -13.29 -3.75
C ASN A 132 -1.05 -14.46 -4.52
N THR A 133 -1.80 -15.56 -4.65
CA THR A 133 -1.38 -16.67 -5.51
C THR A 133 -1.45 -16.25 -6.98
N VAL A 134 -0.30 -16.32 -7.66
CA VAL A 134 -0.21 -16.11 -9.10
C VAL A 134 -0.45 -17.43 -9.81
N ASP A 135 0.37 -18.43 -9.50
CA ASP A 135 0.26 -19.76 -10.08
C ASP A 135 0.79 -20.86 -9.14
N GLU A 136 0.38 -22.09 -9.40
CA GLU A 136 0.75 -23.27 -8.64
C GLU A 136 1.10 -24.43 -9.58
N TYR A 137 2.21 -25.11 -9.30
CA TYR A 137 2.66 -26.26 -10.07
C TYR A 137 2.81 -27.50 -9.18
N THR A 138 2.24 -28.63 -9.61
CA THR A 138 2.37 -29.91 -8.90
C THR A 138 3.70 -30.58 -9.28
N ILE A 139 4.59 -30.73 -8.30
CA ILE A 139 5.88 -31.41 -8.48
C ILE A 139 5.76 -32.87 -8.05
N GLN A 140 6.41 -33.78 -8.79
CA GLN A 140 6.36 -35.23 -8.52
C GLN A 140 7.41 -35.69 -7.48
N MET A 141 7.79 -34.81 -6.55
CA MET A 141 8.80 -35.04 -5.51
C MET A 141 8.42 -34.32 -4.22
N LEU A 142 9.06 -34.62 -3.08
CA LEU A 142 9.02 -33.71 -1.93
C LEU A 142 10.04 -32.61 -2.11
N GLY A 143 9.61 -31.37 -2.31
CA GLY A 143 10.51 -30.21 -2.34
C GLY A 143 11.14 -29.94 -0.97
N TYR A 144 12.48 -29.88 -0.94
CA TYR A 144 13.29 -29.59 0.25
C TYR A 144 13.99 -28.25 0.20
N SER A 145 14.25 -27.70 -0.98
CA SER A 145 14.86 -26.39 -1.16
C SER A 145 14.41 -25.78 -2.48
N VAL A 146 14.30 -24.45 -2.48
CA VAL A 146 13.87 -23.63 -3.60
C VAL A 146 14.76 -22.40 -3.68
N ASP A 147 15.11 -21.99 -4.89
CA ASP A 147 15.89 -20.77 -5.15
C ASP A 147 15.57 -20.19 -6.54
N TRP A 148 15.81 -18.89 -6.73
CA TRP A 148 15.58 -18.17 -7.97
C TRP A 148 16.87 -17.86 -8.71
N SER A 149 16.84 -17.92 -10.04
CA SER A 149 17.91 -17.39 -10.87
C SER A 149 18.03 -15.88 -10.67
N HIS A 150 19.23 -15.34 -10.92
CA HIS A 150 19.55 -13.92 -10.74
C HIS A 150 18.65 -12.96 -11.54
N ASP A 151 18.07 -13.43 -12.65
CA ASP A 151 17.14 -12.68 -13.51
C ASP A 151 15.66 -12.84 -13.13
N ASN A 152 15.37 -13.58 -12.05
CA ASN A 152 14.02 -13.88 -11.54
C ASN A 152 13.12 -14.69 -12.49
N ARG A 153 13.69 -15.35 -13.50
CA ARG A 153 12.91 -16.13 -14.48
C ARG A 153 12.82 -17.60 -14.18
N PHE A 154 13.83 -18.19 -13.54
CA PHE A 154 13.88 -19.62 -13.29
C PHE A 154 13.87 -19.92 -11.79
N ILE A 155 13.20 -21.00 -11.43
CA ILE A 155 13.11 -21.51 -10.08
C ILE A 155 13.76 -22.89 -10.07
N ALA A 156 14.79 -23.06 -9.26
CA ALA A 156 15.37 -24.37 -8.99
C ALA A 156 14.69 -25.01 -7.78
N LEU A 157 14.36 -26.28 -7.89
CA LEU A 157 13.73 -27.09 -6.85
C LEU A 157 14.52 -28.37 -6.66
N SER A 158 14.95 -28.63 -5.44
CA SER A 158 15.57 -29.91 -5.08
C SER A 158 14.76 -30.66 -4.02
N GLY A 159 14.85 -31.99 -4.02
CA GLY A 159 14.00 -32.79 -3.14
C GLY A 159 14.19 -34.29 -3.16
N TYR A 160 13.13 -34.99 -2.74
CA TYR A 160 13.06 -36.45 -2.71
C TYR A 160 12.13 -37.01 -3.79
N GLY A 161 12.70 -37.67 -4.79
CA GLY A 161 12.03 -38.08 -6.03
C GLY A 161 11.33 -39.45 -6.05
N TYR A 162 10.95 -40.04 -4.91
CA TYR A 162 10.18 -41.31 -4.77
C TYR A 162 10.29 -42.31 -5.95
N ALA A 163 11.52 -42.76 -6.27
CA ALA A 163 11.82 -43.75 -7.33
C ALA A 163 11.84 -43.26 -8.80
N THR A 164 11.70 -41.96 -9.07
CA THR A 164 11.85 -41.39 -10.44
C THR A 164 13.29 -41.02 -10.82
N GLY A 165 14.19 -40.83 -9.84
CA GLY A 165 15.57 -40.39 -10.10
C GLY A 165 15.60 -39.00 -10.73
N LYS A 166 14.85 -38.03 -10.19
CA LYS A 166 14.72 -36.66 -10.72
C LYS A 166 14.61 -35.67 -9.57
N GLU A 167 15.68 -35.60 -8.79
CA GLU A 167 15.74 -34.89 -7.52
C GLU A 167 15.97 -33.38 -7.69
N LEU A 168 16.30 -32.90 -8.90
CA LEU A 168 16.39 -31.48 -9.25
C LEU A 168 15.45 -31.17 -10.43
N GLN A 169 14.67 -30.10 -10.32
CA GLN A 169 13.83 -29.55 -11.39
C GLN A 169 14.07 -28.05 -11.54
N ILE A 170 14.02 -27.58 -12.79
CA ILE A 170 14.05 -26.15 -13.14
C ILE A 170 12.70 -25.79 -13.75
N LEU A 171 12.04 -24.81 -13.14
CA LEU A 171 10.79 -24.24 -13.62
C LEU A 171 11.07 -22.84 -14.17
N GLU A 172 10.42 -22.45 -15.25
CA GLU A 172 10.39 -21.06 -15.73
C GLU A 172 9.10 -20.40 -15.23
N PHE A 173 9.20 -19.14 -14.81
CA PHE A 173 8.10 -18.27 -14.42
C PHE A 173 8.13 -17.00 -15.27
N ASP A 174 7.04 -16.72 -15.97
CA ASP A 174 6.93 -15.59 -16.91
C ASP A 174 6.25 -14.34 -16.30
N GLY A 175 6.00 -14.35 -14.98
CA GLY A 175 5.20 -13.33 -14.29
C GLY A 175 3.75 -13.73 -14.07
N SER A 176 3.28 -14.80 -14.74
CA SER A 176 1.88 -15.26 -14.68
C SER A 176 1.70 -16.77 -14.55
N SER A 177 2.65 -17.56 -15.05
CA SER A 177 2.53 -19.02 -15.10
C SER A 177 3.87 -19.72 -14.87
N ILE A 178 3.80 -20.95 -14.34
CA ILE A 178 4.95 -21.80 -14.04
C ILE A 178 4.99 -22.97 -15.02
N VAL A 179 6.14 -23.18 -15.66
CA VAL A 179 6.36 -24.29 -16.61
C VAL A 179 7.66 -25.03 -16.28
N LYS A 180 7.62 -26.35 -16.13
CA LYS A 180 8.85 -27.15 -15.99
C LYS A 180 9.64 -27.15 -17.29
N ARG A 181 10.92 -26.76 -17.22
CA ARG A 181 11.85 -26.73 -18.36
C ARG A 181 12.87 -27.85 -18.33
N ALA A 182 13.44 -28.12 -17.17
CA ALA A 182 14.49 -29.12 -17.04
C ALA A 182 14.33 -29.97 -15.79
N GLU A 183 14.98 -31.13 -15.79
CA GLU A 183 15.12 -32.02 -14.65
C GLU A 183 16.46 -32.73 -14.69
N TYR A 184 17.00 -33.05 -13.53
CA TYR A 184 18.28 -33.73 -13.39
C TYR A 184 18.19 -34.84 -12.33
N ASP A 185 18.72 -36.00 -12.69
CA ASP A 185 18.83 -37.18 -11.82
C ASP A 185 20.10 -37.07 -11.00
N VAL A 186 20.04 -37.38 -9.70
CA VAL A 186 21.23 -37.47 -8.85
C VAL A 186 21.46 -38.95 -8.52
N PRO A 187 22.14 -39.73 -9.38
CA PRO A 187 22.10 -41.19 -9.32
C PRO A 187 22.73 -41.76 -8.05
N GLU A 188 23.69 -41.02 -7.47
CA GLU A 188 24.42 -41.43 -6.27
C GLU A 188 23.74 -41.03 -4.96
N ALA A 189 22.61 -40.32 -5.00
CA ALA A 189 21.97 -39.75 -3.82
C ALA A 189 20.54 -40.26 -3.61
N THR A 190 20.18 -40.41 -2.33
CA THR A 190 18.78 -40.71 -1.96
C THR A 190 17.93 -39.44 -1.91
N TYR A 191 18.54 -38.29 -1.59
CA TYR A 191 17.86 -37.00 -1.41
C TYR A 191 18.72 -35.89 -2.00
N ALA A 192 18.15 -34.95 -2.74
CA ALA A 192 18.78 -33.64 -2.95
C ALA A 192 18.26 -32.68 -1.86
N TYR A 193 19.15 -32.19 -1.01
CA TYR A 193 18.78 -31.44 0.18
C TYR A 193 18.67 -29.94 -0.07
N ASN A 194 19.63 -29.38 -0.78
CA ASN A 194 19.71 -27.94 -0.99
C ASN A 194 20.22 -27.64 -2.40
N VAL A 195 19.63 -26.63 -3.02
CA VAL A 195 20.06 -26.09 -4.30
C VAL A 195 20.15 -24.58 -4.20
N ARG A 196 21.21 -24.01 -4.77
CA ARG A 196 21.41 -22.55 -4.82
C ARG A 196 21.87 -22.11 -6.21
N TRP A 197 21.21 -21.10 -6.76
CA TRP A 197 21.65 -20.41 -7.97
C TRP A 197 22.86 -19.54 -7.66
N HIS A 198 23.75 -19.45 -8.64
CA HIS A 198 24.81 -18.47 -8.64
C HIS A 198 24.21 -17.05 -8.67
N PRO A 199 24.79 -16.08 -7.94
CA PRO A 199 24.19 -14.75 -7.79
C PRO A 199 24.11 -13.92 -9.09
N SER A 200 24.85 -14.30 -10.13
CA SER A 200 24.95 -13.53 -11.38
C SER A 200 25.03 -14.37 -12.66
N ASP A 201 24.88 -15.69 -12.57
CA ASP A 201 25.02 -16.61 -13.72
C ASP A 201 24.11 -17.85 -13.52
N TYR A 202 24.03 -18.73 -14.50
CA TYR A 202 23.17 -19.92 -14.49
C TYR A 202 23.86 -21.19 -13.96
N TYR A 203 24.87 -21.03 -13.11
CA TYR A 203 25.42 -22.13 -12.34
C TYR A 203 24.54 -22.46 -11.13
N LEU A 204 24.49 -23.73 -10.78
CA LEU A 204 23.73 -24.29 -9.67
C LEU A 204 24.66 -25.08 -8.77
N ALA A 205 24.69 -24.75 -7.48
CA ALA A 205 25.29 -25.58 -6.45
C ALA A 205 24.24 -26.55 -5.91
N LEU A 206 24.53 -27.85 -5.92
CA LEU A 206 23.60 -28.90 -5.49
C LEU A 206 24.21 -29.75 -4.37
N ALA A 207 23.54 -29.76 -3.22
CA ALA A 207 23.82 -30.59 -2.07
C ALA A 207 22.92 -31.84 -2.06
N SER A 208 23.50 -33.01 -1.82
CA SER A 208 22.75 -34.25 -1.76
C SER A 208 23.19 -35.22 -0.66
N TYR A 209 22.28 -36.09 -0.24
CA TYR A 209 22.54 -37.18 0.69
C TYR A 209 23.01 -38.41 -0.09
N GLY A 210 24.30 -38.43 -0.40
CA GLY A 210 24.98 -39.54 -1.05
C GLY A 210 26.22 -39.99 -0.27
N SER A 211 26.64 -41.23 -0.51
CA SER A 211 27.88 -41.80 0.03
C SER A 211 29.13 -41.44 -0.80
N THR A 212 28.95 -40.84 -1.97
CA THR A 212 30.02 -40.30 -2.85
C THR A 212 29.47 -39.15 -3.69
N TYR A 213 30.32 -38.18 -4.06
CA TYR A 213 29.98 -37.05 -4.95
C TYR A 213 28.71 -36.28 -4.58
N ALA A 214 28.52 -36.08 -3.27
CA ALA A 214 27.33 -35.45 -2.71
C ALA A 214 27.23 -33.94 -3.00
N PHE A 215 28.30 -33.30 -3.47
CA PHE A 215 28.30 -31.90 -3.91
C PHE A 215 28.59 -31.83 -5.41
N LYS A 216 27.72 -31.15 -6.16
CA LYS A 216 27.82 -30.96 -7.61
C LYS A 216 27.61 -29.49 -7.97
N VAL A 217 28.29 -29.06 -9.04
CA VAL A 217 28.05 -27.79 -9.72
C VAL A 217 27.51 -28.11 -11.12
N LEU A 218 26.33 -27.59 -11.44
CA LEU A 218 25.70 -27.75 -12.74
C LEU A 218 25.61 -26.40 -13.46
N TYR A 219 25.66 -26.43 -14.78
CA TYR A 219 25.30 -25.30 -15.62
C TYR A 219 23.95 -25.55 -16.29
N PHE A 220 23.08 -24.54 -16.24
CA PHE A 220 21.80 -24.52 -16.94
C PHE A 220 21.89 -23.60 -18.16
N ASP A 221 21.68 -24.16 -19.36
CA ASP A 221 21.55 -23.38 -20.58
C ASP A 221 20.10 -22.87 -20.68
N GLU A 222 19.91 -21.56 -20.58
CA GLU A 222 18.60 -20.91 -20.57
C GLU A 222 17.93 -20.87 -21.96
N HIS A 223 18.66 -21.20 -23.03
CA HIS A 223 18.17 -21.22 -24.40
C HIS A 223 17.74 -22.63 -24.83
N THR A 224 18.52 -23.66 -24.47
CA THR A 224 18.21 -25.05 -24.80
C THR A 224 17.47 -25.78 -23.67
N TYR A 225 17.51 -25.22 -22.45
CA TYR A 225 17.01 -25.82 -21.21
C TYR A 225 17.74 -27.09 -20.78
N ASP A 226 19.00 -27.25 -21.19
CA ASP A 226 19.84 -28.38 -20.80
C ASP A 226 20.52 -28.14 -19.46
N LEU A 227 20.61 -29.20 -18.63
CA LEU A 227 21.41 -29.23 -17.41
C LEU A 227 22.66 -30.06 -17.63
N THR A 228 23.83 -29.46 -17.42
CA THR A 228 25.12 -30.12 -17.60
C THR A 228 25.90 -30.12 -16.29
N LEU A 229 26.49 -31.26 -15.93
CA LEU A 229 27.40 -31.33 -14.78
C LEU A 229 28.73 -30.71 -15.17
N THR A 230 29.12 -29.61 -14.51
CA THR A 230 30.39 -28.93 -14.75
C THR A 230 31.50 -29.51 -13.88
N ASP A 231 31.22 -29.68 -12.58
CA ASP A 231 32.19 -30.25 -11.64
C ASP A 231 31.51 -30.86 -10.40
N SER A 232 32.27 -31.62 -9.61
CA SER A 232 31.80 -32.20 -8.34
C SER A 232 32.93 -32.47 -7.35
N ALA A 233 32.62 -32.40 -6.06
CA ALA A 233 33.56 -32.79 -5.01
C ALA A 233 33.17 -34.14 -4.42
N ASN A 234 34.17 -35.00 -4.17
CA ASN A 234 33.96 -36.28 -3.49
C ASN A 234 33.75 -36.10 -1.97
N LEU A 235 32.59 -35.55 -1.63
CA LEU A 235 32.08 -35.38 -0.27
C LEU A 235 30.92 -36.36 -0.02
N GLN A 236 30.64 -36.60 1.26
CA GLN A 236 29.53 -37.44 1.70
C GLN A 236 28.52 -36.61 2.49
N TYR A 237 27.24 -36.95 2.37
CA TYR A 237 26.13 -36.41 3.17
C TYR A 237 26.11 -34.87 3.20
N VAL A 238 26.28 -34.24 2.05
CA VAL A 238 26.28 -32.76 1.94
C VAL A 238 24.85 -32.28 2.18
N SER A 239 24.68 -31.37 3.14
CA SER A 239 23.36 -30.90 3.57
C SER A 239 22.99 -29.54 3.03
N SER A 240 23.92 -28.59 3.04
CA SER A 240 23.66 -27.20 2.66
C SER A 240 24.82 -26.63 1.87
N VAL A 241 24.50 -25.81 0.89
CA VAL A 241 25.44 -25.06 0.06
C VAL A 241 25.05 -23.58 0.06
N ALA A 242 26.02 -22.68 -0.09
CA ALA A 242 25.74 -21.25 -0.20
C ALA A 242 26.84 -20.57 -1.04
N TRP A 243 26.43 -19.77 -2.02
CA TRP A 243 27.33 -18.94 -2.80
C TRP A 243 27.70 -17.68 -2.01
N SER A 244 28.95 -17.23 -2.13
CA SER A 244 29.32 -15.88 -1.71
C SER A 244 28.57 -14.86 -2.57
N PRO A 245 28.25 -13.66 -2.04
CA PRO A 245 27.54 -12.63 -2.80
C PRO A 245 28.19 -12.27 -4.14
N ASN A 246 29.52 -12.25 -4.22
CA ASN A 246 30.26 -12.05 -5.47
C ASN A 246 30.24 -13.25 -6.43
N GLY A 247 29.87 -14.45 -5.98
CA GLY A 247 29.84 -15.69 -6.77
C GLY A 247 31.15 -16.46 -6.85
N ASP A 248 32.26 -15.90 -6.35
CA ASP A 248 33.61 -16.48 -6.50
C ASP A 248 33.89 -17.66 -5.56
N HIS A 249 33.00 -17.92 -4.60
CA HIS A 249 33.16 -19.00 -3.63
C HIS A 249 31.83 -19.72 -3.35
N VAL A 250 31.94 -21.00 -2.99
CA VAL A 250 30.81 -21.80 -2.51
C VAL A 250 31.15 -22.48 -1.20
N ALA A 251 30.37 -22.18 -0.17
CA ALA A 251 30.44 -22.83 1.12
C ALA A 251 29.60 -24.12 1.10
N VAL A 252 30.11 -25.18 1.73
CA VAL A 252 29.55 -26.53 1.71
C VAL A 252 29.60 -27.12 3.12
N SER A 253 28.44 -27.53 3.64
CA SER A 253 28.33 -28.21 4.94
C SER A 253 27.83 -29.65 4.77
N ARG A 254 28.12 -30.49 5.76
CA ARG A 254 27.79 -31.92 5.77
C ARG A 254 27.05 -32.29 7.05
N LEU A 255 26.15 -33.26 6.96
CA LEU A 255 25.61 -33.92 8.14
C LEU A 255 26.70 -34.71 8.84
N TYR A 256 26.62 -34.79 10.17
CA TYR A 256 27.53 -35.60 10.98
C TYR A 256 29.02 -35.23 10.84
N ALA A 257 29.32 -33.95 10.60
CA ALA A 257 30.68 -33.46 10.40
C ALA A 257 31.10 -32.48 11.49
N ASN A 258 32.40 -32.40 11.76
CA ASN A 258 33.01 -31.41 12.65
C ASN A 258 33.60 -30.21 11.90
N SER A 259 33.30 -30.09 10.60
CA SER A 259 33.85 -29.08 9.71
C SER A 259 32.96 -28.81 8.51
N PHE A 260 33.08 -27.61 7.95
CA PHE A 260 32.55 -27.21 6.65
C PHE A 260 33.71 -26.80 5.73
N ASP A 261 33.43 -26.76 4.44
CA ASP A 261 34.42 -26.43 3.41
C ASP A 261 33.95 -25.21 2.61
N VAL A 262 34.90 -24.39 2.13
CA VAL A 262 34.66 -23.35 1.12
C VAL A 262 35.55 -23.67 -0.07
N PHE A 263 34.97 -23.66 -1.27
CA PHE A 263 35.69 -23.85 -2.52
C PHE A 263 35.74 -22.54 -3.30
N ASP A 264 36.88 -22.24 -3.88
CA ASP A 264 36.96 -21.29 -4.99
C ASP A 264 36.23 -21.86 -6.20
N ILE A 265 35.66 -20.99 -7.02
CA ILE A 265 34.98 -21.41 -8.24
C ILE A 265 35.20 -20.40 -9.36
N THR A 266 35.42 -20.92 -10.55
CA THR A 266 35.58 -20.11 -11.76
C THR A 266 34.97 -20.87 -12.92
N ASP A 267 34.01 -20.27 -13.61
CA ASP A 267 33.26 -20.89 -14.72
C ASP A 267 32.69 -22.28 -14.34
N GLY A 268 32.16 -22.39 -13.11
CA GLY A 268 31.59 -23.62 -12.57
C GLY A 268 32.58 -24.72 -12.17
N VAL A 269 33.89 -24.49 -12.29
CA VAL A 269 34.95 -25.45 -11.92
C VAL A 269 35.47 -25.17 -10.51
N LEU A 270 35.57 -26.20 -9.69
CA LEU A 270 36.03 -26.10 -8.30
C LEU A 270 37.55 -25.92 -8.23
N GLY A 271 37.98 -24.90 -7.50
CA GLY A 271 39.37 -24.55 -7.27
C GLY A 271 39.88 -24.99 -5.89
N ALA A 272 40.61 -24.10 -5.21
CA ALA A 272 41.17 -24.40 -3.90
C ALA A 272 40.07 -24.63 -2.86
N LYS A 273 40.39 -25.46 -1.86
CA LYS A 273 39.49 -25.84 -0.79
C LYS A 273 40.04 -25.35 0.56
N TYR A 274 39.19 -24.69 1.32
CA TYR A 274 39.47 -24.21 2.68
C TYR A 274 38.51 -24.88 3.66
N THR A 275 38.99 -25.31 4.82
CA THR A 275 38.16 -26.05 5.80
C THR A 275 38.06 -25.27 7.11
N GLY A 276 36.83 -24.95 7.51
CA GLY A 276 36.51 -24.37 8.82
C GLY A 276 36.12 -25.46 9.80
N ASN A 277 36.66 -25.42 11.03
CA ASN A 277 36.45 -26.45 12.04
C ASN A 277 35.50 -25.97 13.14
N PHE A 278 34.49 -26.78 13.45
CA PHE A 278 33.53 -26.53 14.54
C PHE A 278 34.08 -26.93 15.92
N GLY A 279 35.13 -27.75 15.96
CA GLY A 279 35.71 -28.31 17.18
C GLY A 279 35.00 -29.56 17.72
N GLU A 280 33.71 -29.75 17.40
CA GLU A 280 32.93 -30.95 17.73
C GLU A 280 32.00 -31.36 16.59
N LEU A 281 31.33 -32.51 16.72
CA LEU A 281 30.34 -32.96 15.73
C LEU A 281 29.12 -32.02 15.72
N GLY A 282 28.88 -31.39 14.57
CA GLY A 282 27.72 -30.53 14.30
C GLY A 282 26.79 -31.12 13.25
N TYR A 283 25.52 -30.75 13.32
CA TYR A 283 24.51 -31.12 12.33
C TYR A 283 23.95 -29.85 11.70
N VAL A 284 24.48 -29.48 10.54
CA VAL A 284 24.01 -28.34 9.74
C VAL A 284 22.94 -28.83 8.77
N LEU A 285 21.72 -28.29 8.83
CA LEU A 285 20.64 -28.64 7.91
C LEU A 285 20.65 -27.78 6.64
N MET A 286 19.79 -28.17 5.69
CA MET A 286 19.72 -27.68 4.30
C MET A 286 19.41 -26.20 4.07
N ASN A 287 19.23 -25.41 5.12
CA ASN A 287 19.08 -23.94 5.05
C ASN A 287 19.77 -23.25 6.23
N CYS A 288 20.80 -23.89 6.82
CA CYS A 288 21.50 -23.40 8.00
C CYS A 288 22.93 -22.92 7.69
N LEU A 289 23.26 -22.72 6.42
CA LEU A 289 24.53 -22.20 5.96
C LEU A 289 24.23 -21.06 4.98
N GLU A 290 24.73 -19.87 5.26
CA GLU A 290 24.47 -18.67 4.46
C GLU A 290 25.67 -17.72 4.53
N TRP A 291 26.02 -17.05 3.42
CA TRP A 291 26.95 -15.93 3.47
C TRP A 291 26.25 -14.67 3.96
N LYS A 292 26.88 -13.97 4.89
CA LYS A 292 26.41 -12.69 5.42
C LYS A 292 26.87 -11.51 4.56
N ASP A 293 28.07 -11.64 4.02
CA ASP A 293 28.77 -10.78 3.07
C ASP A 293 29.89 -11.63 2.45
N ASP A 294 30.78 -11.08 1.62
CA ASP A 294 31.86 -11.84 0.99
C ASP A 294 32.92 -12.39 1.96
N ASP A 295 32.92 -11.93 3.22
CA ASP A 295 33.94 -12.28 4.22
C ASP A 295 33.37 -13.07 5.40
N ASN A 296 32.04 -13.14 5.58
CA ASN A 296 31.43 -13.72 6.79
C ASN A 296 30.39 -14.78 6.43
N ILE A 297 30.44 -15.92 7.13
CA ILE A 297 29.56 -17.07 6.91
C ILE A 297 28.80 -17.37 8.20
N ALA A 298 27.47 -17.39 8.09
CA ALA A 298 26.54 -17.72 9.16
C ALA A 298 26.20 -19.22 9.14
N ILE A 299 26.38 -19.89 10.29
CA ILE A 299 26.17 -21.34 10.43
C ILE A 299 25.29 -21.65 11.64
N GLY A 300 24.21 -22.38 11.40
CA GLY A 300 23.26 -22.84 12.41
C GLY A 300 23.31 -24.35 12.61
N PHE A 301 23.16 -24.78 13.86
CA PHE A 301 23.22 -26.19 14.21
C PHE A 301 21.86 -26.72 14.67
N TYR A 302 21.40 -27.79 14.01
CA TYR A 302 20.24 -28.56 14.42
C TYR A 302 20.54 -29.45 15.63
N LEU A 303 21.75 -30.00 15.72
CA LEU A 303 22.26 -30.71 16.89
C LEU A 303 23.70 -30.28 17.12
N HIS A 304 24.02 -30.03 18.38
CA HIS A 304 25.32 -29.66 18.90
C HIS A 304 25.39 -30.09 20.37
N ASN A 305 26.58 -30.07 20.97
CA ASN A 305 26.76 -30.50 22.35
C ASN A 305 27.23 -29.34 23.24
N THR A 306 28.43 -28.83 23.02
CA THR A 306 29.03 -27.78 23.85
C THR A 306 29.30 -26.48 23.10
N MET A 307 29.33 -26.51 21.76
CA MET A 307 29.55 -25.31 20.96
C MET A 307 28.28 -24.44 20.85
N PRO A 308 28.41 -23.15 20.51
CA PRO A 308 27.25 -22.29 20.27
C PRO A 308 26.35 -22.83 19.15
N ALA A 309 25.03 -22.75 19.33
CA ALA A 309 24.02 -23.20 18.35
C ALA A 309 24.05 -22.37 17.06
N PHE A 310 24.44 -21.11 17.14
CA PHE A 310 24.60 -20.19 16.01
C PHE A 310 25.99 -19.58 16.03
N GLN A 311 26.71 -19.66 14.91
CA GLN A 311 28.10 -19.22 14.77
C GLN A 311 28.30 -18.40 13.51
N ILE A 312 29.24 -17.46 13.57
CA ILE A 312 29.79 -16.74 12.43
C ILE A 312 31.26 -17.13 12.28
N PHE A 313 31.66 -17.45 11.05
CA PHE A 313 33.05 -17.63 10.66
C PHE A 313 33.45 -16.49 9.73
N SER A 314 34.70 -16.02 9.85
CA SER A 314 35.29 -15.11 8.87
C SER A 314 36.15 -15.88 7.87
N PHE A 315 36.01 -15.51 6.60
CA PHE A 315 36.81 -15.95 5.48
C PHE A 315 37.72 -14.81 5.04
N THR A 316 38.99 -15.13 4.81
CA THR A 316 40.04 -14.14 4.47
C THR A 316 40.52 -14.29 3.03
N GLY A 317 39.75 -14.98 2.19
CA GLY A 317 40.17 -15.45 0.86
C GLY A 317 41.11 -16.66 0.88
N SER A 318 41.64 -17.05 2.05
CA SER A 318 42.57 -18.19 2.15
C SER A 318 42.47 -19.00 3.45
N SER A 319 41.76 -18.50 4.46
CA SER A 319 41.56 -19.18 5.73
C SER A 319 40.19 -18.88 6.33
N LEU A 320 39.64 -19.88 7.03
CA LEU A 320 38.36 -19.81 7.75
C LEU A 320 38.63 -19.79 9.25
N ASN A 321 38.14 -18.75 9.93
CA ASN A 321 38.37 -18.54 11.36
C ASN A 321 37.04 -18.38 12.09
N PHE A 322 36.91 -19.02 13.26
CA PHE A 322 35.77 -18.78 14.13
C PHE A 322 35.78 -17.31 14.58
N SER A 323 34.70 -16.57 14.30
CA SER A 323 34.56 -15.17 14.66
C SER A 323 33.82 -15.02 15.99
N VAL A 324 32.57 -15.50 16.04
CA VAL A 324 31.69 -15.37 17.21
C VAL A 324 30.58 -16.43 17.18
N GLY A 325 30.01 -16.75 18.34
CA GLY A 325 28.81 -17.58 18.40
C GLY A 325 27.97 -17.29 19.63
N ILE A 326 26.69 -17.66 19.58
CA ILE A 326 25.70 -17.45 20.64
C ILE A 326 24.83 -18.69 20.85
N ASN A 327 24.19 -18.76 22.02
CA ASN A 327 23.30 -19.83 22.49
C ASN A 327 24.00 -21.19 22.67
N ASN A 328 24.66 -21.37 23.80
CA ASN A 328 25.31 -22.64 24.18
C ASN A 328 24.34 -23.68 24.75
N ASN A 329 23.03 -23.53 24.50
CA ASN A 329 22.01 -24.43 25.00
C ASN A 329 21.79 -25.55 23.97
N SER A 330 22.32 -26.73 24.27
CA SER A 330 22.20 -27.94 23.42
C SER A 330 20.78 -28.40 23.13
N SER A 331 19.77 -27.86 23.83
CA SER A 331 18.37 -28.12 23.53
C SER A 331 17.80 -27.26 22.40
N GLU A 332 18.45 -26.15 22.01
CA GLU A 332 18.03 -25.30 20.89
C GLU A 332 18.48 -25.88 19.55
N ARG A 333 17.57 -25.94 18.57
CA ARG A 333 17.81 -26.56 17.27
C ARG A 333 17.43 -25.59 16.16
N ILE A 334 18.41 -25.17 15.36
CA ILE A 334 18.20 -24.24 14.24
C ILE A 334 17.81 -25.04 12.99
N TYR A 335 16.86 -24.49 12.24
CA TYR A 335 16.32 -25.10 11.02
C TYR A 335 16.53 -24.25 9.77
N SER A 336 16.62 -22.92 9.92
CA SER A 336 16.85 -22.01 8.81
C SER A 336 17.52 -20.73 9.27
N ILE A 337 18.38 -20.18 8.42
CA ILE A 337 19.05 -18.90 8.57
C ILE A 337 18.92 -18.15 7.26
N ASN A 338 18.73 -16.85 7.33
CA ASN A 338 18.93 -15.97 6.19
C ASN A 338 19.38 -14.58 6.65
N CYS A 339 20.28 -13.99 5.89
CA CYS A 339 20.90 -12.70 6.17
C CYS A 339 20.13 -11.59 5.46
N LEU A 340 19.86 -10.48 6.14
CA LEU A 340 19.28 -9.31 5.48
C LEU A 340 20.41 -8.58 4.71
N PRO A 341 20.35 -8.49 3.36
CA PRO A 341 21.44 -7.94 2.55
C PRO A 341 21.85 -6.54 2.99
N GLU A 342 23.16 -6.24 2.94
CA GLU A 342 23.76 -4.94 3.28
C GLU A 342 23.46 -4.38 4.68
N THR A 343 22.89 -5.19 5.59
CA THR A 343 22.66 -4.79 6.99
C THR A 343 23.43 -5.69 7.94
N SER A 344 23.36 -5.43 9.25
CA SER A 344 23.90 -6.29 10.30
C SER A 344 22.94 -7.41 10.74
N PHE A 345 21.73 -7.49 10.17
CA PHE A 345 20.66 -8.34 10.71
C PHE A 345 20.58 -9.72 10.07
N ILE A 346 20.32 -10.73 10.89
CA ILE A 346 20.21 -12.14 10.48
C ILE A 346 18.96 -12.72 11.13
N ALA A 347 18.07 -13.33 10.33
CA ALA A 347 16.93 -14.06 10.85
C ALA A 347 17.28 -15.53 11.05
N VAL A 348 16.83 -16.09 12.17
CA VAL A 348 17.09 -17.49 12.53
C VAL A 348 15.79 -18.15 12.97
N GLY A 349 15.43 -19.24 12.28
CA GLY A 349 14.30 -20.11 12.59
C GLY A 349 14.73 -21.32 13.41
N TYR A 350 14.01 -21.58 14.51
CA TYR A 350 14.26 -22.68 15.43
C TYR A 350 13.11 -23.70 15.44
N LEU A 351 13.46 -24.97 15.67
CA LEU A 351 12.51 -26.06 15.96
C LEU A 351 12.16 -26.10 17.46
N THR A 352 13.17 -25.98 18.33
CA THR A 352 13.06 -26.08 19.81
C THR A 352 13.42 -24.73 20.46
N GLY A 353 13.35 -24.62 21.79
CA GLY A 353 13.55 -23.33 22.50
C GLY A 353 12.27 -22.54 22.76
N SER A 354 12.38 -21.43 23.51
CA SER A 354 11.26 -20.60 23.98
C SER A 354 10.73 -19.59 22.96
N GLN A 355 11.56 -19.21 21.98
CA GLN A 355 11.19 -18.35 20.86
C GLN A 355 11.68 -19.02 19.58
N LYS A 356 10.82 -19.09 18.56
CA LYS A 356 11.10 -19.89 17.35
C LYS A 356 11.54 -19.10 16.14
N LEU A 357 11.33 -17.79 16.17
CA LEU A 357 11.91 -16.85 15.23
C LEU A 357 12.67 -15.80 16.03
N ARG A 358 13.94 -15.59 15.69
CA ARG A 358 14.78 -14.58 16.32
C ARG A 358 15.52 -13.78 15.25
N VAL A 359 15.79 -12.52 15.57
CA VAL A 359 16.67 -11.66 14.77
C VAL A 359 17.93 -11.41 15.58
N TYR A 360 19.08 -11.63 14.96
CA TYR A 360 20.38 -11.33 15.52
C TYR A 360 21.00 -10.14 14.80
N GLU A 361 21.79 -9.36 15.53
CA GLU A 361 22.59 -8.27 14.98
C GLU A 361 24.08 -8.65 15.10
N TYR A 362 24.75 -8.76 13.96
CA TYR A 362 26.17 -9.00 13.86
C TYR A 362 26.92 -7.70 13.60
N ASN A 363 27.74 -7.29 14.57
CA ASN A 363 28.62 -6.14 14.42
C ASN A 363 29.96 -6.59 13.84
N MET A 364 30.14 -6.29 12.56
CA MET A 364 31.33 -6.66 11.78
C MET A 364 32.63 -6.05 12.31
N ASN A 365 32.56 -4.87 12.97
CA ASN A 365 33.76 -4.16 13.42
C ASN A 365 34.46 -4.82 14.61
N ASN A 366 33.70 -5.50 15.48
CA ASN A 366 34.21 -6.08 16.71
C ASN A 366 33.85 -7.56 16.89
N ALA A 367 33.30 -8.20 15.84
CA ALA A 367 32.87 -9.59 15.86
C ALA A 367 31.92 -9.91 17.04
N THR A 368 30.91 -9.06 17.27
CA THR A 368 29.89 -9.34 18.30
C THR A 368 28.56 -9.71 17.67
N LEU A 369 27.87 -10.65 18.31
CA LEU A 369 26.58 -11.16 17.87
C LEU A 369 25.59 -11.05 19.03
N ILE A 370 24.50 -10.32 18.81
CA ILE A 370 23.54 -9.97 19.86
C ILE A 370 22.14 -10.40 19.44
N ASP A 371 21.40 -11.02 20.37
CA ASP A 371 19.98 -11.30 20.21
C ASP A 371 19.17 -10.00 20.31
N VAL A 372 18.46 -9.64 19.24
CA VAL A 372 17.60 -8.46 19.20
C VAL A 372 16.28 -8.82 19.88
N THR A 373 16.27 -8.86 21.21
CA THR A 373 15.12 -9.35 21.99
C THR A 373 13.83 -8.56 21.74
N ASP A 374 13.94 -7.28 21.39
CA ASP A 374 12.79 -6.41 21.07
C ASP A 374 12.09 -6.82 19.76
N SER A 375 12.75 -7.64 18.92
CA SER A 375 12.15 -8.20 17.70
C SER A 375 11.15 -9.32 17.99
N PHE A 376 11.09 -9.83 19.23
CA PHE A 376 10.17 -10.91 19.58
C PHE A 376 8.70 -10.49 19.41
N PHE A 377 8.02 -11.13 18.47
CA PHE A 377 6.60 -10.86 18.16
C PHE A 377 5.63 -11.96 18.63
N GLY A 378 6.12 -12.98 19.35
CA GLY A 378 5.25 -14.01 19.92
C GLY A 378 5.10 -15.31 19.13
N GLU A 379 6.03 -15.68 18.25
CA GLU A 379 5.99 -16.98 17.55
C GLU A 379 6.60 -18.10 18.39
N PHE A 380 5.78 -19.13 18.62
CA PHE A 380 6.09 -20.29 19.45
C PHE A 380 6.05 -21.61 18.66
N SER A 381 5.55 -21.59 17.42
CA SER A 381 5.56 -22.72 16.48
C SER A 381 6.91 -22.84 15.82
N ALA A 382 7.36 -24.06 15.53
CA ALA A 382 8.61 -24.29 14.81
C ALA A 382 8.69 -23.45 13.52
N VAL A 383 9.89 -22.97 13.19
CA VAL A 383 10.12 -22.21 11.95
C VAL A 383 11.04 -23.02 11.06
N TYR A 384 10.56 -23.37 9.86
CA TYR A 384 11.25 -24.30 8.95
C TYR A 384 12.06 -23.61 7.85
N GLY A 385 11.66 -22.40 7.48
CA GLY A 385 12.31 -21.58 6.47
C GLY A 385 12.13 -20.11 6.83
N VAL A 386 13.18 -19.32 6.67
CA VAL A 386 13.17 -17.86 6.76
C VAL A 386 13.83 -17.28 5.52
N HIS A 387 13.28 -16.19 4.98
CA HIS A 387 13.94 -15.44 3.91
C HIS A 387 13.54 -13.97 3.97
N TRP A 388 14.55 -13.10 3.99
CA TRP A 388 14.39 -11.67 3.86
C TRP A 388 14.07 -11.31 2.42
N ARG A 389 13.28 -10.26 2.26
CA ARG A 389 13.09 -9.57 0.98
C ARG A 389 14.22 -8.56 0.82
N ASN A 390 14.88 -8.54 -0.34
CA ASN A 390 16.05 -7.70 -0.61
C ASN A 390 15.79 -6.19 -0.42
N ASN A 391 14.57 -5.71 -0.65
CA ASN A 391 14.21 -4.28 -0.59
C ASN A 391 13.81 -3.77 0.82
N GLY A 392 14.51 -4.20 1.87
CA GLY A 392 14.51 -3.48 3.15
C GLY A 392 13.31 -3.69 4.07
N GLY A 393 13.30 -4.83 4.78
CA GLY A 393 12.54 -4.96 6.02
C GLY A 393 11.25 -5.76 5.92
N PHE A 394 11.15 -6.72 5.00
CA PHE A 394 10.14 -7.78 5.08
C PHE A 394 10.80 -9.14 5.23
N LEU A 395 10.31 -9.93 6.17
CA LEU A 395 10.75 -11.28 6.46
C LEU A 395 9.59 -12.23 6.22
N ALA A 396 9.77 -13.19 5.31
CA ALA A 396 8.85 -14.30 5.19
C ALA A 396 9.38 -15.49 5.99
N TYR A 397 8.49 -16.23 6.63
CA TYR A 397 8.84 -17.49 7.27
C TYR A 397 7.75 -18.53 7.16
N THR A 398 8.15 -19.80 7.25
CA THR A 398 7.25 -20.95 7.22
C THR A 398 7.17 -21.64 8.57
N LYS A 399 6.03 -22.26 8.84
CA LYS A 399 5.79 -22.98 10.09
C LYS A 399 4.87 -24.19 9.90
N PRO A 400 4.77 -25.09 10.90
CA PRO A 400 3.85 -26.21 10.83
C PRO A 400 2.43 -25.77 10.48
N PRO A 401 1.73 -26.59 9.69
CA PRO A 401 0.34 -26.32 9.32
C PRO A 401 -0.54 -26.21 10.57
N SER A 402 -1.44 -25.23 10.55
CA SER A 402 -2.41 -24.95 11.60
C SER A 402 -3.78 -24.72 10.98
N THR A 403 -4.83 -25.16 11.66
CA THR A 403 -6.20 -24.86 11.22
C THR A 403 -6.53 -23.37 11.39
N ASN A 404 -5.94 -22.73 12.42
CA ASN A 404 -6.33 -21.40 12.90
C ASN A 404 -5.23 -20.35 12.72
N ASP A 405 -4.34 -20.56 11.75
CA ASP A 405 -3.24 -19.63 11.47
C ASP A 405 -2.67 -19.84 10.05
N TYR A 406 -1.91 -18.87 9.56
CA TYR A 406 -1.21 -18.97 8.28
C TYR A 406 -0.07 -20.00 8.34
N GLY A 407 0.23 -20.68 7.23
CA GLY A 407 1.40 -21.57 7.11
C GLY A 407 2.67 -20.84 6.70
N VAL A 408 2.50 -19.74 5.96
CA VAL A 408 3.53 -18.77 5.60
C VAL A 408 3.12 -17.43 6.18
N LYS A 409 4.01 -16.77 6.91
CA LYS A 409 3.76 -15.44 7.47
C LYS A 409 4.78 -14.46 6.95
N VAL A 410 4.33 -13.23 6.72
CA VAL A 410 5.18 -12.10 6.37
C VAL A 410 5.15 -11.10 7.51
N LEU A 411 6.35 -10.67 7.92
CA LEU A 411 6.58 -9.69 8.96
C LEU A 411 7.28 -8.48 8.35
N LYS A 412 6.91 -7.27 8.76
CA LYS A 412 7.71 -6.07 8.55
C LYS A 412 8.70 -5.93 9.71
N PHE A 413 9.98 -5.81 9.42
CA PHE A 413 11.02 -5.46 10.36
C PHE A 413 11.26 -3.96 10.31
N ASP A 414 10.91 -3.29 11.41
CA ASP A 414 11.24 -1.89 11.63
C ASP A 414 12.72 -1.81 12.00
N LEU A 415 13.54 -1.32 11.06
CA LEU A 415 15.00 -1.20 11.24
C LEU A 415 15.38 -0.21 12.35
N GLU A 416 14.57 0.83 12.57
CA GLU A 416 14.84 1.88 13.56
C GLU A 416 14.52 1.37 14.97
N ASN A 417 13.33 0.80 15.15
CA ASN A 417 12.87 0.30 16.46
C ASN A 417 13.24 -1.17 16.72
N LYS A 418 13.85 -1.83 15.74
CA LYS A 418 14.26 -3.25 15.78
C LYS A 418 13.12 -4.21 16.15
N LYS A 419 11.92 -3.95 15.60
CA LYS A 419 10.68 -4.69 15.92
C LYS A 419 10.11 -5.42 14.72
N LEU A 420 9.67 -6.66 14.93
CA LEU A 420 8.89 -7.39 13.94
C LEU A 420 7.38 -7.11 14.14
N VAL A 421 6.71 -6.84 13.03
CA VAL A 421 5.28 -6.60 12.97
C VAL A 421 4.67 -7.54 11.94
N HIS A 422 3.73 -8.39 12.36
CA HIS A 422 2.97 -9.20 11.42
C HIS A 422 2.16 -8.32 10.47
N VAL A 423 2.23 -8.60 9.16
CA VAL A 423 1.54 -7.83 8.12
C VAL A 423 0.53 -8.65 7.32
N GLY A 424 0.77 -9.95 7.16
CA GLY A 424 -0.08 -10.83 6.36
C GLY A 424 0.45 -12.26 6.31
N GLY A 425 -0.18 -13.10 5.52
CA GLY A 425 0.27 -14.48 5.36
C GLY A 425 -0.47 -15.21 4.24
N TYR A 426 0.00 -16.42 3.99
CA TYR A 426 -0.57 -17.36 3.04
C TYR A 426 -0.77 -18.70 3.73
N LYS A 427 -1.86 -19.39 3.40
CA LYS A 427 -2.16 -20.73 3.90
C LYS A 427 -2.01 -21.74 2.75
N PRO A 428 -0.90 -22.48 2.69
CA PRO A 428 -0.69 -23.49 1.66
C PRO A 428 -1.79 -24.54 1.67
N SER A 429 -2.21 -24.97 0.48
CA SER A 429 -3.19 -26.04 0.30
C SER A 429 -2.68 -27.42 0.75
N THR A 430 -1.36 -27.60 0.85
CA THR A 430 -0.71 -28.83 1.30
C THR A 430 -0.06 -28.64 2.68
N VAL A 431 -0.21 -29.67 3.52
CA VAL A 431 0.32 -29.77 4.89
C VAL A 431 1.75 -30.30 4.80
N GLY A 432 2.80 -29.58 5.24
CA GLY A 432 4.17 -30.11 5.10
C GLY A 432 5.27 -29.27 5.70
N TRP A 433 6.50 -29.61 5.34
CA TRP A 433 7.67 -28.76 5.51
C TRP A 433 7.69 -27.79 4.33
N HIS A 434 7.73 -26.50 4.61
CA HIS A 434 7.70 -25.48 3.57
C HIS A 434 9.04 -24.76 3.53
N GLN A 435 9.65 -24.69 2.36
CA GLN A 435 10.73 -23.76 2.09
C GLN A 435 10.21 -22.60 1.27
N LEU A 436 10.88 -21.47 1.39
CA LEU A 436 10.53 -20.28 0.63
C LEU A 436 11.74 -19.48 0.22
N HIS A 437 11.59 -18.74 -0.88
CA HIS A 437 12.61 -17.83 -1.37
C HIS A 437 11.97 -16.65 -2.09
N TRP A 438 12.38 -15.45 -1.72
CA TRP A 438 12.02 -14.25 -2.46
C TRP A 438 12.81 -14.21 -3.78
N THR A 439 12.21 -13.65 -4.82
CA THR A 439 12.96 -13.21 -6.00
C THR A 439 13.95 -12.10 -5.62
N GLY A 440 15.01 -11.94 -6.41
CA GLY A 440 16.02 -10.91 -6.25
C GLY A 440 15.44 -9.49 -6.26
N ASN A 441 14.43 -9.23 -7.10
CA ASN A 441 13.69 -7.96 -7.10
C ASN A 441 12.68 -7.82 -5.94
N GLY A 442 12.35 -8.93 -5.26
CA GLY A 442 11.42 -8.99 -4.14
C GLY A 442 9.93 -8.93 -4.52
N ASP A 443 9.55 -9.06 -5.79
CA ASP A 443 8.15 -8.98 -6.19
C ASP A 443 7.38 -10.28 -5.96
N TYR A 444 8.09 -11.43 -6.04
CA TYR A 444 7.50 -12.75 -5.90
C TYR A 444 8.18 -13.56 -4.79
N LEU A 445 7.40 -14.45 -4.18
CA LEU A 445 7.81 -15.43 -3.19
C LEU A 445 7.46 -16.82 -3.69
N ALA A 446 8.47 -17.65 -3.95
CA ALA A 446 8.26 -19.07 -4.20
C ALA A 446 8.11 -19.79 -2.87
N VAL A 447 7.11 -20.65 -2.74
CA VAL A 447 6.89 -21.52 -1.59
C VAL A 447 6.79 -22.96 -2.06
N ALA A 448 7.75 -23.79 -1.68
CA ALA A 448 7.75 -25.23 -1.97
C ALA A 448 7.21 -26.00 -0.76
N ALA A 449 6.22 -26.86 -0.99
CA ALA A 449 5.41 -27.51 0.03
C ALA A 449 5.01 -28.94 -0.39
N GLN A 450 5.67 -29.95 0.17
CA GLN A 450 5.51 -31.34 -0.28
C GLN A 450 5.65 -31.47 -1.81
N GLN A 451 4.57 -31.84 -2.51
CA GLN A 451 4.47 -32.07 -3.95
C GLN A 451 3.94 -30.86 -4.72
N LYS A 452 4.11 -29.65 -4.17
CA LYS A 452 3.60 -28.42 -4.79
C LYS A 452 4.58 -27.27 -4.63
N ILE A 453 4.72 -26.48 -5.67
CA ILE A 453 5.28 -25.12 -5.59
C ILE A 453 4.18 -24.11 -5.91
N THR A 454 4.15 -23.05 -5.12
CA THR A 454 3.27 -21.91 -5.32
C THR A 454 4.13 -20.66 -5.49
N VAL A 455 3.87 -19.85 -6.52
CA VAL A 455 4.44 -18.52 -6.65
C VAL A 455 3.40 -17.50 -6.18
N LEU A 456 3.80 -16.70 -5.20
CA LEU A 456 2.99 -15.66 -4.59
C LEU A 456 3.53 -14.29 -5.01
N GLU A 457 2.66 -13.38 -5.39
CA GLU A 457 3.01 -11.98 -5.64
C GLU A 457 2.76 -11.16 -4.36
N PHE A 458 3.68 -10.23 -4.05
CA PHE A 458 3.57 -9.35 -2.89
C PHE A 458 3.22 -7.91 -3.29
N VAL A 459 1.92 -7.66 -3.37
CA VAL A 459 1.36 -6.41 -3.91
C VAL A 459 0.60 -5.60 -2.88
N ASP A 460 0.64 -4.28 -3.06
CA ASP A 460 -0.24 -3.35 -2.36
C ASP A 460 -1.70 -3.57 -2.77
N GLN A 461 -2.56 -3.57 -1.77
CA GLN A 461 -4.00 -3.78 -1.88
C GLN A 461 -4.71 -2.65 -1.12
N PRO A 462 -5.83 -2.15 -1.63
CA PRO A 462 -6.56 -1.06 -0.97
C PRO A 462 -7.39 -1.55 0.22
N LEU A 463 -7.75 -0.63 1.10
CA LEU A 463 -8.88 -0.81 2.00
C LEU A 463 -10.15 -0.31 1.30
N VAL A 464 -11.10 -1.21 1.04
CA VAL A 464 -12.38 -0.86 0.44
C VAL A 464 -13.41 -0.64 1.56
N LEU A 465 -14.04 0.53 1.59
CA LEU A 465 -15.13 0.85 2.49
C LEU A 465 -16.43 0.97 1.69
N LYS A 466 -17.40 0.12 2.01
CA LYS A 466 -18.69 0.08 1.33
C LYS A 466 -19.85 0.39 2.26
N ASN A 467 -20.71 1.34 1.92
CA ASN A 467 -21.94 1.65 2.66
C ASN A 467 -21.74 1.81 4.19
N ALA A 468 -20.73 2.57 4.61
CA ALA A 468 -20.31 2.65 6.00
C ALA A 468 -20.26 4.10 6.51
N LYS A 469 -20.61 4.31 7.78
CA LYS A 469 -20.40 5.58 8.48
C LYS A 469 -19.26 5.47 9.48
N LEU A 470 -18.18 6.21 9.27
CA LEU A 470 -17.01 6.22 10.16
C LEU A 470 -17.08 7.45 11.07
N PHE A 471 -16.96 7.23 12.38
CA PHE A 471 -16.89 8.30 13.39
C PHE A 471 -15.47 8.36 13.95
N PHE A 472 -14.73 9.39 13.54
CA PHE A 472 -13.38 9.63 14.02
C PHE A 472 -13.41 10.48 15.29
N ASN A 473 -12.77 9.94 16.32
CA ASN A 473 -12.64 10.56 17.63
C ASN A 473 -11.18 10.96 17.95
N SER A 474 -10.33 10.97 16.93
CA SER A 474 -8.90 11.31 16.95
C SER A 474 -8.44 11.67 15.54
N ASN A 475 -7.21 12.17 15.38
CA ASN A 475 -6.68 12.44 14.05
C ASN A 475 -6.50 11.13 13.26
N VAL A 476 -6.63 11.21 11.94
CA VAL A 476 -6.48 10.06 11.04
C VAL A 476 -5.41 10.38 10.02
N ASN A 477 -4.40 9.51 9.93
CA ASN A 477 -3.46 9.49 8.83
C ASN A 477 -3.92 8.42 7.84
N VAL A 478 -4.09 8.80 6.58
CA VAL A 478 -4.33 7.85 5.49
C VAL A 478 -2.99 7.18 5.16
N GLY A 479 -2.88 5.88 5.45
CA GLY A 479 -1.60 5.15 5.39
C GLY A 479 -1.41 4.29 4.13
N GLY A 480 -2.35 4.39 3.20
CA GLY A 480 -2.42 3.65 1.93
C GLY A 480 -3.73 3.99 1.20
N ASN A 481 -4.01 3.34 0.08
CA ASN A 481 -5.21 3.63 -0.70
C ASN A 481 -6.49 3.16 0.01
N ILE A 482 -7.46 4.08 0.17
CA ILE A 482 -8.83 3.80 0.58
C ILE A 482 -9.76 3.96 -0.63
N ILE A 483 -10.52 2.92 -0.96
CA ILE A 483 -11.55 2.97 -2.01
C ILE A 483 -12.94 3.04 -1.38
N ILE A 484 -13.75 3.98 -1.85
CA ILE A 484 -15.13 4.18 -1.40
C ILE A 484 -16.11 3.57 -2.41
N GLN A 485 -16.95 2.66 -1.95
CA GLN A 485 -18.04 2.07 -2.75
C GLN A 485 -19.40 2.34 -2.12
N GLY A 486 -20.40 2.64 -2.95
CA GLY A 486 -21.72 3.03 -2.46
C GLY A 486 -21.66 4.30 -1.59
N SER A 487 -22.44 4.37 -0.51
CA SER A 487 -22.57 5.58 0.30
C SER A 487 -21.76 5.52 1.59
N CYS A 488 -20.64 6.25 1.67
CA CYS A 488 -19.84 6.35 2.88
C CYS A 488 -19.83 7.76 3.48
N THR A 489 -19.64 7.83 4.80
CA THR A 489 -19.50 9.11 5.50
C THR A 489 -18.33 9.04 6.48
N PHE A 490 -17.43 10.02 6.41
CA PHE A 490 -16.35 10.26 7.34
C PHE A 490 -16.73 11.45 8.21
N ASP A 491 -17.27 11.18 9.40
CA ASP A 491 -17.51 12.21 10.41
C ASP A 491 -16.22 12.39 11.22
N CYS A 492 -15.50 13.48 10.96
CA CYS A 492 -14.20 13.75 11.54
C CYS A 492 -14.28 14.30 12.97
N GLY A 493 -15.47 14.66 13.49
CA GLY A 493 -15.63 15.08 14.89
C GLY A 493 -14.77 16.26 15.36
N GLY A 494 -14.29 17.11 14.44
CA GLY A 494 -13.36 18.22 14.68
C GLY A 494 -11.88 17.88 14.50
N TYR A 495 -11.55 16.60 14.27
CA TYR A 495 -10.19 16.12 14.05
C TYR A 495 -9.75 16.27 12.58
N SER A 496 -8.48 15.96 12.32
CA SER A 496 -7.91 15.99 10.98
C SER A 496 -7.88 14.63 10.30
N LEU A 497 -8.15 14.61 8.99
CA LEU A 497 -7.85 13.55 8.04
C LEU A 497 -6.65 14.01 7.20
N ASP A 498 -5.53 13.33 7.34
CA ASP A 498 -4.25 13.64 6.69
C ASP A 498 -3.97 12.67 5.54
N LEU A 499 -3.88 13.17 4.31
CA LEU A 499 -3.65 12.38 3.10
C LEU A 499 -2.18 12.35 2.65
N SER A 500 -1.26 12.95 3.41
CA SER A 500 0.17 12.98 3.02
C SER A 500 0.84 11.61 2.87
N GLY A 501 0.22 10.54 3.39
CA GLY A 501 0.72 9.16 3.33
C GLY A 501 -0.10 8.20 2.46
N GLY A 502 -1.14 8.68 1.76
CA GLY A 502 -2.00 7.81 0.95
C GLY A 502 -3.22 8.53 0.37
N GLU A 503 -3.98 7.80 -0.45
CA GLU A 503 -5.06 8.37 -1.27
C GLU A 503 -6.45 7.88 -0.85
N VAL A 504 -7.48 8.66 -1.16
CA VAL A 504 -8.89 8.31 -1.03
C VAL A 504 -9.56 8.41 -2.40
N THR A 505 -10.01 7.27 -2.90
CA THR A 505 -10.61 7.13 -4.23
C THR A 505 -12.12 6.86 -4.11
N VAL A 506 -12.95 7.70 -4.71
CA VAL A 506 -14.40 7.50 -4.80
C VAL A 506 -14.72 6.73 -6.08
N ASP A 507 -15.16 5.47 -5.93
CA ASP A 507 -15.43 4.57 -7.04
C ASP A 507 -16.67 5.00 -7.85
N LYS A 508 -16.92 4.31 -8.96
CA LYS A 508 -18.10 4.48 -9.79
C LYS A 508 -19.39 4.35 -8.98
N ASP A 509 -20.34 5.25 -9.24
CA ASP A 509 -21.66 5.39 -8.63
C ASP A 509 -21.62 5.55 -7.09
N ALA A 510 -20.45 5.88 -6.53
CA ALA A 510 -20.24 6.03 -5.10
C ALA A 510 -20.36 7.49 -4.64
N ASN A 511 -20.68 7.66 -3.36
CA ASN A 511 -20.71 8.97 -2.72
C ASN A 511 -19.93 8.95 -1.41
N LEU A 512 -19.02 9.93 -1.27
CA LEU A 512 -18.26 10.16 -0.03
C LEU A 512 -18.71 11.49 0.58
N ILE A 513 -19.15 11.45 1.83
CA ILE A 513 -19.38 12.65 2.64
C ILE A 513 -18.22 12.77 3.63
N ILE A 514 -17.47 13.86 3.60
CA ILE A 514 -16.52 14.21 4.66
C ILE A 514 -17.12 15.37 5.43
N GLU A 515 -17.31 15.20 6.74
CA GLU A 515 -17.97 16.20 7.58
C GLU A 515 -17.26 16.54 8.88
N LYS A 516 -17.41 17.79 9.32
CA LYS A 516 -16.99 18.30 10.64
C LYS A 516 -15.51 18.05 10.93
N GLY A 517 -14.60 18.61 10.13
CA GLY A 517 -13.18 18.36 10.36
C GLY A 517 -12.23 19.12 9.46
N LYS A 518 -10.98 18.67 9.44
CA LYS A 518 -9.93 19.23 8.59
C LYS A 518 -9.41 18.15 7.65
N ILE A 519 -9.31 18.44 6.37
CA ILE A 519 -8.59 17.60 5.40
C ILE A 519 -7.25 18.31 5.14
N LYS A 520 -6.13 17.59 5.25
CA LYS A 520 -4.78 18.17 5.07
C LYS A 520 -3.84 17.22 4.31
N GLY A 521 -2.68 17.73 3.88
CA GLY A 521 -1.69 16.92 3.19
C GLY A 521 -2.09 16.58 1.76
N LEU A 522 -2.87 17.45 1.11
CA LEU A 522 -3.43 17.21 -0.21
C LEU A 522 -2.52 17.74 -1.31
N SER A 523 -2.24 16.88 -2.29
CA SER A 523 -1.51 17.16 -3.51
C SER A 523 -2.02 16.28 -4.66
N GLY A 524 -1.71 16.62 -5.91
CA GLY A 524 -2.01 15.79 -7.09
C GLY A 524 -3.48 15.35 -7.16
N GLU A 525 -3.72 14.04 -7.09
CA GLU A 525 -5.05 13.44 -7.09
C GLU A 525 -5.33 12.61 -5.83
N ASP A 526 -4.80 13.02 -4.67
CA ASP A 526 -4.91 12.30 -3.38
C ASP A 526 -6.37 12.06 -2.94
N LEU A 527 -7.31 12.93 -3.34
CA LEU A 527 -8.74 12.77 -3.12
C LEU A 527 -9.50 12.97 -4.45
N ARG A 528 -9.91 11.87 -5.08
CA ARG A 528 -10.47 11.87 -6.45
C ARG A 528 -11.68 10.95 -6.62
N CYS A 529 -12.46 11.19 -7.68
CA CYS A 529 -13.42 10.21 -8.20
C CYS A 529 -12.79 9.42 -9.36
N VAL A 530 -13.13 8.14 -9.50
CA VAL A 530 -12.66 7.28 -10.60
C VAL A 530 -13.33 7.65 -11.92
N ASP A 531 -14.62 7.99 -11.88
CA ASP A 531 -15.37 8.43 -13.03
C ASP A 531 -16.37 9.54 -12.68
N ASP A 532 -17.09 9.99 -13.69
CA ASP A 532 -18.06 11.07 -13.65
C ASP A 532 -19.32 10.83 -12.80
N THR A 533 -19.53 9.60 -12.33
CA THR A 533 -20.71 9.26 -11.52
C THR A 533 -20.45 9.42 -10.03
N GLY A 534 -19.19 9.51 -9.61
CA GLY A 534 -18.79 9.72 -8.22
C GLY A 534 -19.16 11.11 -7.69
N VAL A 535 -19.53 11.18 -6.41
CA VAL A 535 -19.87 12.44 -5.72
C VAL A 535 -19.10 12.61 -4.42
N LEU A 536 -18.35 13.69 -4.30
CA LEU A 536 -17.72 14.15 -3.05
C LEU A 536 -18.60 15.22 -2.40
N THR A 537 -18.93 15.07 -1.12
CA THR A 537 -19.63 16.10 -0.34
C THR A 537 -18.72 16.59 0.78
N LEU A 538 -18.45 17.89 0.80
CA LEU A 538 -17.73 18.56 1.88
C LEU A 538 -18.74 19.29 2.76
N ARG A 539 -18.79 18.94 4.05
CA ARG A 539 -19.73 19.53 5.01
C ARG A 539 -19.05 20.03 6.28
N ASP A 540 -19.02 21.33 6.51
CA ASP A 540 -18.37 21.91 7.70
C ASP A 540 -16.89 21.49 7.79
N VAL A 541 -16.16 21.67 6.68
CA VAL A 541 -14.78 21.16 6.49
C VAL A 541 -13.81 22.30 6.22
N LYS A 542 -12.63 22.23 6.84
CA LYS A 542 -11.45 22.98 6.41
C LYS A 542 -10.53 22.11 5.55
N TRP A 543 -10.34 22.49 4.30
CA TRP A 543 -9.42 21.90 3.34
C TRP A 543 -8.08 22.64 3.37
N LEU A 544 -6.99 21.93 3.59
CA LEU A 544 -5.62 22.45 3.69
C LEU A 544 -4.75 21.76 2.63
N GLN A 545 -4.40 22.50 1.60
CA GLN A 545 -3.66 21.99 0.46
C GLN A 545 -2.17 22.30 0.59
N ASP A 546 -1.31 21.33 0.22
CA ASP A 546 0.15 21.44 0.33
C ASP A 546 0.85 21.55 -1.04
N ASP A 547 0.16 21.24 -2.13
CA ASP A 547 0.60 21.49 -3.52
C ASP A 547 -0.61 21.67 -4.45
N ILE A 548 -0.45 21.69 -5.78
CA ILE A 548 -1.57 21.71 -6.73
C ILE A 548 -2.41 20.44 -6.57
N VAL A 549 -3.74 20.59 -6.55
CA VAL A 549 -4.70 19.46 -6.61
C VAL A 549 -5.54 19.56 -7.88
N THR A 550 -5.75 18.43 -8.54
CA THR A 550 -6.60 18.33 -9.73
C THR A 550 -7.82 17.46 -9.43
N PHE A 551 -9.01 17.97 -9.77
CA PHE A 551 -10.26 17.23 -9.68
C PHE A 551 -10.83 17.00 -11.08
N SER A 552 -10.51 15.83 -11.64
CA SER A 552 -10.73 15.47 -13.05
C SER A 552 -12.07 14.81 -13.35
N HIS A 553 -12.74 14.24 -12.35
CA HIS A 553 -13.97 13.48 -12.52
C HIS A 553 -14.95 13.69 -11.37
N GLY A 554 -16.23 13.46 -11.63
CA GLY A 554 -17.28 13.47 -10.60
C GLY A 554 -17.70 14.88 -10.17
N ALA A 555 -18.55 14.98 -9.15
CA ALA A 555 -19.11 16.25 -8.69
C ALA A 555 -18.77 16.54 -7.22
N ILE A 556 -18.56 17.81 -6.88
CA ILE A 556 -18.40 18.26 -5.49
C ILE A 556 -19.69 18.96 -5.02
N ARG A 557 -20.17 18.59 -3.84
CA ARG A 557 -21.25 19.29 -3.14
C ARG A 557 -20.69 20.00 -1.91
N PHE A 558 -20.88 21.31 -1.84
CA PHE A 558 -20.47 22.13 -0.71
C PHE A 558 -21.67 22.41 0.20
N SER A 559 -21.57 22.02 1.46
CA SER A 559 -22.64 22.12 2.46
C SER A 559 -22.12 22.75 3.75
N GLY A 560 -22.91 23.60 4.40
CA GLY A 560 -22.47 24.27 5.64
C GLY A 560 -21.27 25.17 5.36
N ASP A 561 -20.28 25.20 6.27
CA ASP A 561 -19.11 26.07 6.12
C ASP A 561 -17.88 25.30 5.59
N VAL A 562 -17.50 25.57 4.35
CA VAL A 562 -16.30 24.99 3.71
C VAL A 562 -15.25 26.06 3.52
N VAL A 563 -14.03 25.82 4.02
CA VAL A 563 -12.89 26.73 3.85
C VAL A 563 -11.75 26.00 3.16
N MET A 564 -11.33 26.48 1.99
CA MET A 564 -10.15 25.99 1.27
C MET A 564 -8.99 26.96 1.47
N SER A 565 -7.91 26.45 2.06
CA SER A 565 -6.67 27.18 2.35
C SER A 565 -5.46 26.40 1.84
N GLY A 566 -4.30 27.06 1.82
CA GLY A 566 -3.07 26.58 1.19
C GLY A 566 -2.77 27.48 0.01
N ASN A 567 -1.57 28.06 -0.06
CA ASN A 567 -1.19 29.02 -1.10
C ASN A 567 -0.87 28.28 -2.42
N HIS A 568 -1.87 27.55 -2.93
CA HIS A 568 -1.77 26.61 -4.03
C HIS A 568 -3.04 26.69 -4.89
N MET A 569 -2.99 26.02 -6.03
CA MET A 569 -4.07 26.00 -7.01
C MET A 569 -4.90 24.72 -6.87
N PHE A 570 -6.22 24.86 -6.86
CA PHE A 570 -7.15 23.76 -7.09
C PHE A 570 -7.66 23.85 -8.52
N VAL A 571 -7.38 22.84 -9.33
CA VAL A 571 -7.74 22.77 -10.75
C VAL A 571 -9.00 21.92 -10.92
N TYR A 572 -10.08 22.55 -11.36
CA TYR A 572 -11.34 21.87 -11.62
C TYR A 572 -11.44 21.46 -13.09
N GLN A 573 -11.16 20.18 -13.38
CA GLN A 573 -11.19 19.63 -14.74
C GLN A 573 -12.40 18.73 -15.04
N SER A 574 -13.24 18.47 -14.03
CA SER A 574 -14.43 17.64 -14.20
C SER A 574 -15.39 18.17 -15.26
N SER A 575 -16.04 17.24 -15.97
CA SER A 575 -17.13 17.51 -16.91
C SER A 575 -18.50 17.64 -16.23
N ARG A 576 -18.57 17.36 -14.93
CA ARG A 576 -19.81 17.34 -14.15
C ARG A 576 -20.02 18.65 -13.44
N THR A 577 -21.23 18.90 -12.95
CA THR A 577 -21.54 20.11 -12.20
C THR A 577 -21.26 19.91 -10.71
N SER A 578 -20.45 20.80 -10.13
CA SER A 578 -20.33 20.97 -8.67
C SER A 578 -21.33 22.00 -8.16
N THR A 579 -21.86 21.79 -6.96
CA THR A 579 -22.97 22.60 -6.42
C THR A 579 -22.68 23.12 -5.02
N LEU A 580 -22.84 24.43 -4.83
CA LEU A 580 -22.95 25.04 -3.51
C LEU A 580 -24.42 25.01 -3.07
N LEU A 581 -24.70 24.26 -2.01
CA LEU A 581 -26.05 24.10 -1.49
C LEU A 581 -26.56 25.39 -0.81
N ALA A 582 -27.87 25.47 -0.61
CA ALA A 582 -28.51 26.59 0.07
C ALA A 582 -27.94 26.75 1.50
N LYS A 583 -27.85 28.00 1.96
CA LYS A 583 -27.34 28.38 3.29
C LYS A 583 -25.95 27.82 3.61
N SER A 584 -25.12 27.65 2.59
CA SER A 584 -23.76 27.16 2.71
C SER A 584 -22.77 28.23 2.26
N SER A 585 -21.58 28.22 2.87
CA SER A 585 -20.47 29.11 2.51
C SER A 585 -19.28 28.29 2.00
N TRP A 586 -18.66 28.76 0.93
CA TRP A 586 -17.39 28.23 0.43
C TRP A 586 -16.39 29.38 0.37
N LYS A 587 -15.36 29.31 1.21
CA LYS A 587 -14.34 30.34 1.32
C LYS A 587 -13.03 29.88 0.70
N LEU A 588 -12.54 30.67 -0.26
CA LEU A 588 -11.18 30.58 -0.79
C LEU A 588 -10.30 31.51 0.04
N ASP A 589 -9.41 30.94 0.85
CA ASP A 589 -8.62 31.67 1.85
C ASP A 589 -7.29 32.22 1.29
N GLU A 590 -6.49 32.87 2.13
CA GLU A 590 -5.31 33.64 1.74
C GLU A 590 -4.34 32.86 0.81
N GLY A 591 -4.10 33.42 -0.38
CA GLY A 591 -3.23 32.84 -1.41
C GLY A 591 -3.87 31.72 -2.25
N PHE A 592 -5.02 31.19 -1.85
CA PHE A 592 -5.66 30.08 -2.56
C PHE A 592 -6.13 30.51 -3.95
N THR A 593 -5.94 29.64 -4.95
CA THR A 593 -6.44 29.86 -6.32
C THR A 593 -7.39 28.74 -6.71
N PHE A 594 -8.64 29.08 -7.02
CA PHE A 594 -9.55 28.15 -7.72
C PHE A 594 -9.43 28.39 -9.22
N SER A 595 -9.00 27.37 -9.96
CA SER A 595 -8.89 27.40 -11.42
C SER A 595 -10.02 26.57 -12.05
N TYR A 596 -10.91 27.25 -12.78
CA TYR A 596 -11.94 26.62 -13.58
C TYR A 596 -11.35 26.23 -14.95
N ASP A 597 -11.13 24.93 -15.16
CA ASP A 597 -10.49 24.37 -16.35
C ASP A 597 -11.17 23.06 -16.78
N PRO A 598 -12.50 23.04 -17.00
CA PRO A 598 -13.19 21.79 -17.27
C PRO A 598 -12.71 21.17 -18.58
N ILE A 599 -12.63 19.84 -18.63
CA ILE A 599 -12.24 19.12 -19.85
C ILE A 599 -13.19 19.38 -21.03
N VAL A 600 -14.43 19.81 -20.74
CA VAL A 600 -15.39 20.28 -21.72
C VAL A 600 -15.24 21.79 -21.89
N LEU A 601 -14.38 22.21 -22.81
CA LEU A 601 -13.99 23.62 -23.05
C LEU A 601 -15.14 24.55 -23.50
N THR A 602 -16.35 24.03 -23.70
CA THR A 602 -17.54 24.82 -24.02
C THR A 602 -18.46 25.02 -22.81
N SER A 603 -18.16 24.38 -21.69
CA SER A 603 -19.00 24.41 -20.49
C SER A 603 -18.54 25.51 -19.56
N GLN A 604 -19.35 26.56 -19.44
CA GLN A 604 -19.06 27.72 -18.57
C GLN A 604 -19.78 27.65 -17.21
N SER A 605 -20.70 26.69 -17.03
CA SER A 605 -21.67 26.70 -15.92
C SER A 605 -21.63 25.43 -15.05
N LEU A 606 -20.45 24.81 -14.93
CA LEU A 606 -20.28 23.59 -14.10
C LEU A 606 -20.08 23.88 -12.61
N LEU A 607 -20.15 25.15 -12.21
CA LEU A 607 -20.21 25.56 -10.81
C LEU A 607 -21.56 26.25 -10.54
N GLU A 608 -22.46 25.55 -9.86
CA GLU A 608 -23.83 26.01 -9.61
C GLU A 608 -24.06 26.41 -8.16
N PHE A 609 -24.93 27.41 -7.96
CA PHE A 609 -25.40 27.86 -6.66
C PHE A 609 -26.88 27.56 -6.54
N GLU A 610 -27.30 26.90 -5.46
CA GLU A 610 -28.69 26.51 -5.30
C GLU A 610 -29.63 27.72 -5.22
N ASN A 611 -29.22 28.79 -4.54
CA ASN A 611 -29.91 30.09 -4.53
C ASN A 611 -29.02 31.18 -3.90
N LYS A 612 -29.58 32.39 -3.72
CA LYS A 612 -28.87 33.57 -3.18
C LYS A 612 -28.23 33.36 -1.80
N SER A 613 -28.69 32.37 -1.02
CA SER A 613 -28.08 32.02 0.28
C SER A 613 -26.82 31.16 0.18
N SER A 614 -26.46 30.68 -1.00
CA SER A 614 -25.19 30.01 -1.29
C SER A 614 -24.11 31.06 -1.53
N VAL A 615 -23.05 31.06 -0.73
CA VAL A 615 -22.06 32.15 -0.70
C VAL A 615 -20.66 31.64 -1.05
N LEU A 616 -20.09 32.11 -2.17
CA LEU A 616 -18.66 31.99 -2.46
C LEU A 616 -17.93 33.22 -1.89
N ILE A 617 -16.92 33.00 -1.04
CA ILE A 617 -16.17 34.03 -0.34
C ILE A 617 -14.74 34.06 -0.87
N LEU A 618 -14.31 35.22 -1.35
CA LEU A 618 -12.92 35.51 -1.70
C LEU A 618 -12.25 36.27 -0.54
N ASN A 619 -11.19 35.68 0.03
CA ASN A 619 -10.45 36.23 1.15
C ASN A 619 -8.95 36.26 0.85
N SER A 620 -8.50 37.25 0.05
CA SER A 620 -7.12 37.32 -0.43
C SER A 620 -6.76 36.16 -1.34
N SER A 621 -7.72 35.76 -2.17
CA SER A 621 -7.66 34.60 -3.07
C SER A 621 -7.94 34.99 -4.52
N THR A 622 -7.68 34.05 -5.42
CA THR A 622 -7.86 34.23 -6.86
C THR A 622 -8.93 33.28 -7.38
N LEU A 623 -9.89 33.83 -8.13
CA LEU A 623 -10.78 33.08 -9.00
C LEU A 623 -10.23 33.16 -10.43
N HIS A 624 -9.77 32.03 -10.94
CA HIS A 624 -9.14 31.88 -12.25
C HIS A 624 -10.02 31.03 -13.17
N THR A 625 -10.01 31.30 -14.46
CA THR A 625 -10.62 30.45 -15.49
C THR A 625 -9.74 30.42 -16.75
N THR A 626 -9.75 29.30 -17.46
CA THR A 626 -9.06 29.20 -18.76
C THR A 626 -9.86 29.89 -19.85
N VAL A 627 -9.45 29.72 -21.11
CA VAL A 627 -10.17 30.26 -22.29
C VAL A 627 -11.62 29.80 -22.39
N THR A 628 -12.00 28.75 -21.66
CA THR A 628 -13.38 28.28 -21.50
C THR A 628 -14.30 29.36 -20.94
N GLY A 629 -13.82 30.16 -19.99
CA GLY A 629 -14.63 31.12 -19.24
C GLY A 629 -15.49 30.48 -18.14
N LEU A 630 -15.97 31.30 -17.20
CA LEU A 630 -16.76 30.86 -16.04
C LEU A 630 -17.98 31.75 -15.85
N GLN A 631 -19.18 31.18 -15.91
CA GLN A 631 -20.45 31.86 -15.66
C GLN A 631 -21.03 31.48 -14.30
N LEU A 632 -21.30 32.49 -13.47
CA LEU A 632 -21.91 32.34 -12.15
C LEU A 632 -23.32 32.94 -12.13
N THR A 633 -24.28 32.21 -11.56
CA THR A 633 -25.70 32.63 -11.45
C THR A 633 -26.28 32.27 -10.07
N ARG A 634 -27.40 32.91 -9.69
CA ARG A 634 -28.25 32.66 -8.51
C ARG A 634 -27.64 32.93 -7.13
N GLY A 635 -26.34 32.72 -6.92
CA GLY A 635 -25.65 32.77 -5.62
C GLY A 635 -25.18 34.15 -5.17
N THR A 636 -24.30 34.18 -4.17
CA THR A 636 -23.60 35.40 -3.72
C THR A 636 -22.08 35.22 -3.81
N LEU A 637 -21.39 36.19 -4.42
CA LEU A 637 -19.94 36.32 -4.44
C LEU A 637 -19.56 37.44 -3.47
N ARG A 638 -18.90 37.09 -2.37
CA ARG A 638 -18.49 38.04 -1.33
C ARG A 638 -16.99 38.22 -1.32
N VAL A 639 -16.53 39.47 -1.23
CA VAL A 639 -15.11 39.83 -1.13
C VAL A 639 -14.82 40.35 0.28
N GLU A 640 -14.17 39.52 1.10
CA GLU A 640 -13.81 39.83 2.49
C GLU A 640 -12.44 40.49 2.63
N ARG A 641 -11.52 40.18 1.71
CA ARG A 641 -10.19 40.80 1.57
C ARG A 641 -9.89 41.09 0.12
N ASP A 642 -8.93 41.98 -0.15
CA ASP A 642 -8.42 42.26 -1.51
C ASP A 642 -8.19 40.97 -2.31
N SER A 643 -9.02 40.72 -3.33
CA SER A 643 -9.07 39.44 -4.06
C SER A 643 -9.06 39.67 -5.57
N TYR A 644 -8.84 38.58 -6.31
CA TYR A 644 -8.46 38.65 -7.71
C TYR A 644 -9.38 37.80 -8.59
N LEU A 645 -9.67 38.34 -9.77
CA LEU A 645 -10.27 37.65 -10.90
C LEU A 645 -9.22 37.60 -12.02
N SER A 646 -9.04 36.44 -12.62
CA SER A 646 -8.21 36.27 -13.80
C SER A 646 -8.90 35.33 -14.80
N SER A 647 -8.67 35.59 -16.09
CA SER A 647 -9.11 34.72 -17.18
C SER A 647 -8.05 34.71 -18.27
N GLU A 648 -7.71 33.51 -18.76
CA GLU A 648 -6.78 33.33 -19.86
C GLU A 648 -7.34 33.90 -21.17
N LYS A 649 -6.42 34.23 -22.08
CA LYS A 649 -6.74 34.72 -23.41
C LYS A 649 -5.98 33.88 -24.44
N GLU A 650 -6.66 33.51 -25.51
CA GLU A 650 -6.02 32.90 -26.67
C GLU A 650 -6.04 33.86 -27.85
N ILE A 651 -4.85 34.22 -28.34
CA ILE A 651 -4.72 35.04 -29.54
C ILE A 651 -4.73 34.08 -30.74
N ILE A 652 -5.84 34.07 -31.49
CA ILE A 652 -5.96 33.24 -32.70
C ILE A 652 -5.20 33.90 -33.86
N ASP A 653 -5.36 35.22 -34.01
CA ASP A 653 -4.63 36.04 -34.98
C ASP A 653 -4.56 37.52 -34.54
N GLU A 654 -4.02 38.39 -35.41
CA GLU A 654 -3.84 39.82 -35.13
C GLU A 654 -5.16 40.58 -34.82
N TYR A 655 -6.32 40.02 -35.20
CA TYR A 655 -7.63 40.64 -35.06
C TYR A 655 -8.58 39.89 -34.12
N LEU A 656 -8.28 38.64 -33.76
CA LEU A 656 -9.16 37.77 -32.98
C LEU A 656 -8.45 37.23 -31.73
N THR A 657 -8.98 37.61 -30.57
CA THR A 657 -8.60 37.08 -29.26
C THR A 657 -9.84 36.47 -28.61
N ILE A 658 -9.75 35.20 -28.19
CA ILE A 658 -10.78 34.54 -27.37
C ILE A 658 -10.52 34.94 -25.91
N ASP A 659 -11.55 35.47 -25.27
CA ASP A 659 -11.56 35.87 -23.86
C ASP A 659 -13.02 35.80 -23.39
N GLU A 660 -13.46 34.60 -23.02
CA GLU A 660 -14.81 34.36 -22.48
C GLU A 660 -14.97 34.97 -21.08
N GLY A 661 -13.86 35.03 -20.32
CA GLY A 661 -13.78 35.75 -19.07
C GLY A 661 -14.60 35.13 -17.94
N ILE A 662 -14.85 35.93 -16.91
CA ILE A 662 -15.77 35.61 -15.81
C ILE A 662 -17.07 36.38 -16.03
N ILE A 663 -18.18 35.64 -16.09
CA ILE A 663 -19.52 36.14 -16.42
C ILE A 663 -20.40 36.08 -15.16
N LEU A 664 -21.04 37.21 -14.83
CA LEU A 664 -21.93 37.34 -13.69
C LEU A 664 -23.38 37.53 -14.17
N GLY A 665 -24.23 36.53 -13.91
CA GLY A 665 -25.63 36.50 -14.37
C GLY A 665 -25.80 35.98 -15.80
N ASP A 666 -27.05 35.89 -16.25
CA ASP A 666 -27.40 35.40 -17.60
C ASP A 666 -27.97 36.47 -18.53
N GLY A 667 -28.37 37.63 -18.00
CA GLY A 667 -28.96 38.73 -18.76
C GLY A 667 -30.45 38.57 -19.07
N ILE A 668 -31.10 37.53 -18.52
CA ILE A 668 -32.47 37.15 -18.87
C ILE A 668 -33.43 37.43 -17.71
N GLN A 669 -33.16 36.90 -16.51
CA GLN A 669 -34.09 37.01 -15.38
C GLN A 669 -33.36 37.25 -14.05
N GLU A 670 -33.97 38.06 -13.19
CA GLU A 670 -33.40 38.46 -11.89
C GLU A 670 -33.12 37.25 -10.96
N SER A 671 -33.88 36.16 -11.10
CA SER A 671 -33.64 34.95 -10.30
C SER A 671 -32.31 34.24 -10.63
N ASN A 672 -31.73 34.53 -11.79
CA ASN A 672 -30.44 33.99 -12.23
C ASN A 672 -29.28 34.96 -12.01
N ASP A 673 -29.54 36.13 -11.44
CA ASP A 673 -28.49 37.07 -11.09
C ASP A 673 -27.54 36.49 -10.05
N MET A 674 -26.26 36.80 -10.22
CA MET A 674 -25.25 36.57 -9.19
C MET A 674 -25.20 37.79 -8.27
N SER A 675 -25.46 37.67 -6.98
CA SER A 675 -25.30 38.80 -6.05
C SER A 675 -23.81 39.04 -5.76
N ILE A 676 -23.33 40.27 -5.84
CA ILE A 676 -21.94 40.64 -5.54
C ILE A 676 -21.90 41.56 -4.33
N GLU A 677 -21.07 41.21 -3.36
CA GLU A 677 -20.87 41.97 -2.13
C GLU A 677 -19.37 42.24 -1.91
N ILE A 678 -18.95 43.49 -2.07
CA ILE A 678 -17.59 43.92 -1.74
C ILE A 678 -17.63 44.64 -0.40
N LEU A 679 -16.98 44.06 0.61
CA LEU A 679 -16.94 44.65 1.95
C LEU A 679 -16.16 45.96 1.98
N SER A 680 -16.41 46.75 3.03
CA SER A 680 -15.77 48.06 3.21
C SER A 680 -14.24 47.95 3.24
N ASN A 681 -13.56 48.89 2.58
CA ASN A 681 -12.10 48.92 2.40
C ASN A 681 -11.50 47.73 1.64
N GLN A 682 -12.30 46.94 0.92
CA GLN A 682 -11.79 45.83 0.10
C GLN A 682 -11.80 46.13 -1.38
N MET A 683 -10.92 45.46 -2.11
CA MET A 683 -10.80 45.55 -3.56
C MET A 683 -11.05 44.21 -4.26
N LEU A 684 -11.88 44.23 -5.29
CA LEU A 684 -11.93 43.15 -6.28
C LEU A 684 -11.14 43.59 -7.52
N ARG A 685 -10.10 42.85 -7.89
CA ARG A 685 -9.20 43.21 -8.99
C ARG A 685 -9.36 42.24 -10.15
N VAL A 686 -9.69 42.74 -11.34
CA VAL A 686 -9.58 41.98 -12.59
C VAL A 686 -8.14 42.14 -13.06
N LEU A 687 -7.30 41.12 -12.82
CA LEU A 687 -5.88 41.14 -13.13
C LEU A 687 -5.63 41.05 -14.64
N GLU A 688 -6.36 40.15 -15.30
CA GLU A 688 -6.28 39.88 -16.72
C GLU A 688 -7.61 39.31 -17.22
N GLY A 689 -7.74 39.19 -18.54
CA GLY A 689 -8.99 38.75 -19.17
C GLY A 689 -10.13 39.75 -19.06
N SER A 690 -11.35 39.22 -19.08
CA SER A 690 -12.59 40.00 -19.08
C SER A 690 -13.48 39.68 -17.87
N LEU A 691 -14.04 40.72 -17.26
CA LEU A 691 -15.20 40.61 -16.37
C LEU A 691 -16.45 41.04 -17.13
N THR A 692 -17.42 40.13 -17.28
CA THR A 692 -18.66 40.35 -18.01
C THR A 692 -19.84 40.43 -17.05
N TYR A 693 -20.53 41.57 -17.02
CA TYR A 693 -21.68 41.81 -16.16
C TYR A 693 -23.00 41.67 -16.94
N ARG A 694 -23.84 40.73 -16.51
CA ARG A 694 -25.14 40.39 -17.09
C ARG A 694 -26.28 40.33 -16.07
N ASN A 695 -26.08 40.75 -14.83
CA ASN A 695 -27.20 40.80 -13.86
C ASN A 695 -28.27 41.81 -14.30
N VAL A 696 -29.54 41.44 -14.16
CA VAL A 696 -30.70 42.25 -14.55
C VAL A 696 -31.15 43.18 -13.42
N ASP A 697 -31.14 42.70 -12.18
CA ASP A 697 -31.50 43.48 -11.00
C ASP A 697 -30.36 44.46 -10.65
N PRO A 698 -30.63 45.78 -10.64
CA PRO A 698 -29.64 46.78 -10.26
C PRO A 698 -29.18 46.68 -8.80
N SER A 699 -29.86 45.90 -7.95
CA SER A 699 -29.47 45.61 -6.56
C SER A 699 -28.47 44.46 -6.43
N SER A 700 -28.22 43.72 -7.51
CA SER A 700 -27.32 42.56 -7.53
C SER A 700 -25.85 42.93 -7.34
N TRP A 701 -25.47 44.21 -7.39
CA TRP A 701 -24.12 44.66 -7.05
C TRP A 701 -24.14 45.60 -5.84
N SER A 702 -23.41 45.23 -4.78
CA SER A 702 -23.33 46.00 -3.54
C SER A 702 -21.89 46.20 -3.11
N MET A 703 -21.52 47.46 -2.90
CA MET A 703 -20.24 47.86 -2.33
C MET A 703 -20.52 48.58 -1.00
N VAL A 704 -20.15 47.94 0.12
CA VAL A 704 -20.64 48.33 1.45
C VAL A 704 -20.11 49.69 1.88
N GLY A 705 -18.82 49.97 1.64
CA GLY A 705 -18.17 51.24 1.99
C GLY A 705 -17.76 52.10 0.78
N GLN A 706 -17.60 53.41 1.00
CA GLN A 706 -17.13 54.37 -0.03
C GLN A 706 -15.70 54.12 -0.55
N THR A 707 -14.95 53.32 0.20
CA THR A 707 -13.56 52.93 -0.07
C THR A 707 -13.46 51.57 -0.77
N SER A 708 -14.58 50.87 -0.96
CA SER A 708 -14.59 49.59 -1.66
C SER A 708 -14.40 49.83 -3.16
N ILE A 709 -13.59 49.01 -3.82
CA ILE A 709 -13.14 49.28 -5.20
C ILE A 709 -13.31 48.03 -6.08
N LEU A 710 -13.90 48.22 -7.26
CA LEU A 710 -13.73 47.32 -8.40
C LEU A 710 -12.57 47.86 -9.25
N SER A 711 -11.45 47.17 -9.32
CA SER A 711 -10.28 47.62 -10.08
C SER A 711 -10.10 46.78 -11.34
N ILE A 712 -10.07 47.44 -12.49
CA ILE A 712 -9.71 46.84 -13.78
C ILE A 712 -8.22 47.17 -14.02
N VAL A 713 -7.37 46.15 -13.95
CA VAL A 713 -5.91 46.27 -14.09
C VAL A 713 -5.55 46.48 -15.56
N SER A 714 -4.36 47.03 -15.81
CA SER A 714 -3.88 47.36 -17.15
C SER A 714 -3.96 46.16 -18.10
N GLY A 715 -4.62 46.31 -19.26
CA GLY A 715 -4.83 45.22 -20.22
C GLY A 715 -6.06 44.33 -19.96
N ALA A 716 -6.75 44.50 -18.83
CA ALA A 716 -8.02 43.83 -18.55
C ALA A 716 -9.23 44.60 -19.11
N ARG A 717 -10.37 43.91 -19.21
CA ARG A 717 -11.61 44.41 -19.78
C ARG A 717 -12.79 44.27 -18.82
N LEU A 718 -13.67 45.28 -18.81
CA LEU A 718 -15.01 45.21 -18.24
C LEU A 718 -16.04 45.25 -19.36
N ALA A 719 -16.88 44.24 -19.47
CA ALA A 719 -17.97 44.12 -20.45
C ALA A 719 -19.33 44.26 -19.77
N LEU A 720 -20.15 45.20 -20.23
CA LEU A 720 -21.45 45.55 -19.62
C LEU A 720 -22.60 45.25 -20.59
N HIS A 721 -23.23 44.09 -20.44
CA HIS A 721 -24.50 43.79 -21.11
C HIS A 721 -25.70 44.38 -20.36
N GLN A 722 -25.52 44.70 -19.08
CA GLN A 722 -26.47 45.42 -18.24
C GLN A 722 -25.77 46.57 -17.53
N SER A 723 -26.54 47.55 -17.05
CA SER A 723 -25.98 48.66 -16.28
C SER A 723 -25.57 48.18 -14.90
N ILE A 724 -24.32 48.43 -14.50
CA ILE A 724 -23.80 48.06 -13.19
C ILE A 724 -23.96 49.25 -12.23
N ASN A 725 -24.62 49.03 -11.10
CA ASN A 725 -24.73 50.02 -10.02
C ASN A 725 -23.69 49.76 -8.95
N LEU A 726 -22.71 50.64 -8.80
CA LEU A 726 -21.62 50.49 -7.84
C LEU A 726 -22.02 50.87 -6.41
N GLY A 727 -23.22 51.41 -6.20
CA GLY A 727 -23.69 51.86 -4.90
C GLY A 727 -22.76 52.91 -4.30
N ASN A 728 -22.23 52.64 -3.09
CA ASN A 728 -21.33 53.56 -2.40
C ASN A 728 -19.89 53.51 -2.92
N GLY A 729 -19.49 52.43 -3.59
CA GLY A 729 -18.11 52.19 -4.01
C GLY A 729 -17.73 52.90 -5.31
N ARG A 730 -16.62 52.46 -5.91
CA ARG A 730 -16.13 52.99 -7.18
C ARG A 730 -15.50 51.94 -8.08
N ALA A 731 -15.54 52.20 -9.39
CA ALA A 731 -14.75 51.47 -10.37
C ALA A 731 -13.45 52.24 -10.64
N ARG A 732 -12.33 51.54 -10.66
CA ARG A 732 -11.00 52.09 -10.95
C ARG A 732 -10.46 51.45 -12.21
N PHE A 733 -10.15 52.26 -13.21
CA PHE A 733 -9.55 51.83 -14.47
C PHE A 733 -8.08 52.24 -14.51
N GLN A 734 -7.19 51.27 -14.65
CA GLN A 734 -5.76 51.53 -14.87
C GLN A 734 -5.48 51.84 -16.35
N ASN A 735 -4.20 51.98 -16.71
CA ASN A 735 -3.80 52.33 -18.07
C ASN A 735 -4.09 51.19 -19.07
N ASN A 736 -4.46 51.53 -20.31
CA ASN A 736 -4.78 50.57 -21.37
C ASN A 736 -5.88 49.57 -20.99
N THR A 737 -6.93 50.04 -20.34
CA THR A 737 -8.12 49.23 -20.01
C THR A 737 -9.24 49.44 -21.01
N VAL A 738 -10.11 48.43 -21.16
CA VAL A 738 -11.27 48.49 -22.05
C VAL A 738 -12.56 48.39 -21.23
N CYS A 739 -13.49 49.32 -21.46
CA CYS A 739 -14.87 49.22 -21.01
C CYS A 739 -15.79 49.06 -22.22
N ALA A 740 -16.25 47.84 -22.46
CA ALA A 740 -17.18 47.51 -23.54
C ALA A 740 -18.62 47.56 -23.02
N LYS A 741 -19.54 48.23 -23.72
CA LYS A 741 -20.92 48.44 -23.24
C LYS A 741 -21.93 48.13 -24.34
N ALA A 742 -23.01 47.46 -23.99
CA ALA A 742 -24.19 47.33 -24.86
C ALA A 742 -24.95 48.67 -24.92
N ASP A 743 -25.77 48.84 -25.96
CA ASP A 743 -26.51 50.09 -26.18
C ASP A 743 -27.34 50.50 -24.96
N GLY A 744 -27.11 51.74 -24.51
CA GLY A 744 -27.79 52.33 -23.36
C GLY A 744 -27.32 51.81 -21.98
N LYS A 745 -26.34 50.91 -21.91
CA LYS A 745 -25.82 50.37 -20.63
C LYS A 745 -24.62 51.17 -20.12
N ASN A 746 -24.59 51.42 -18.82
CA ASN A 746 -23.59 52.29 -18.19
C ASN A 746 -23.17 51.80 -16.81
N ILE A 747 -22.05 52.33 -16.33
CA ILE A 747 -21.65 52.26 -14.93
C ILE A 747 -22.37 53.39 -14.19
N ILE A 748 -23.12 53.06 -13.15
CA ILE A 748 -23.81 54.01 -12.28
C ILE A 748 -23.03 54.10 -10.97
N GLY A 749 -22.40 55.23 -10.70
CA GLY A 749 -21.58 55.44 -9.51
C GLY A 749 -20.26 56.16 -9.80
N ALA A 750 -19.34 56.15 -8.82
CA ALA A 750 -18.05 56.81 -8.95
C ALA A 750 -17.07 56.01 -9.83
N ILE A 751 -16.33 56.72 -10.68
CA ILE A 751 -15.31 56.14 -11.57
C ILE A 751 -14.02 56.91 -11.41
N ASP A 752 -12.93 56.20 -11.14
CA ASP A 752 -11.55 56.71 -11.12
C ASP A 752 -10.82 56.18 -12.36
N VAL A 753 -10.25 57.07 -13.17
CA VAL A 753 -9.44 56.70 -14.35
C VAL A 753 -8.00 57.15 -14.13
N LEU A 754 -7.09 56.18 -14.01
CA LEU A 754 -5.66 56.41 -13.72
C LEU A 754 -4.76 56.37 -14.97
N GLY A 755 -5.32 56.05 -16.14
CA GLY A 755 -4.60 55.99 -17.41
C GLY A 755 -5.56 55.95 -18.61
N ALA A 756 -5.08 55.49 -19.77
CA ALA A 756 -5.92 55.37 -20.97
C ALA A 756 -7.04 54.34 -20.78
N LEU A 757 -8.29 54.81 -20.85
CA LEU A 757 -9.50 54.00 -20.84
C LEU A 757 -10.16 54.08 -22.22
N VAL A 758 -10.37 52.93 -22.86
CA VAL A 758 -11.05 52.84 -24.16
C VAL A 758 -12.47 52.35 -23.96
N PHE A 759 -13.45 53.14 -24.42
CA PHE A 759 -14.83 52.70 -24.52
C PHE A 759 -15.08 52.01 -25.87
N ARG A 760 -15.73 50.85 -25.83
CA ARG A 760 -16.16 50.11 -27.04
C ARG A 760 -17.64 49.76 -26.93
N ASN A 761 -18.29 49.59 -28.08
CA ASN A 761 -19.58 48.91 -28.10
C ASN A 761 -19.34 47.39 -28.03
N LEU A 762 -20.23 46.67 -27.35
CA LEU A 762 -20.17 45.21 -27.24
C LEU A 762 -20.44 44.51 -28.56
#